data_AF-A0A6B0SBT9-F1
#
_entry.id   AF-A0A6B0SBT9-F1
#
_cell.length_a   1.000
_cell.length_b   1.000
_cell.length_c   1.000
_cell.angle_alpha   90.00
_cell.angle_beta   90.00
_cell.angle_gamma   90.00
#
_symmetry.space_group_name_H-M   'P 1'
#
loop_
_entity.id
_entity.type
_entity.pdbx_description
1 polymer ?
#
loop_
_entity_poly.entity_id
_entity_poly.type
_entity_poly.pdbx_seq_one_letter_code
_entity_poly.pdbx_strand_id
1 'polypeptide(L)'
;MQKSELQSAHFTHLHQLSSHSPHHDVDQVHLPRLRGPRLYTMVPSPGSAYGKLVKDAPWDEVPLAHSLVGFATAYDFLYNYLSKTQQEKFLEVIANASGYMYETSYRRGWGFQYLHNHQPTNCMALLTGSLVLMNQGYLQEAYLWTKQVLSIMEKSLVLLREVTDGSLYEGVAYGSYTTRSLFQYMFLVQRHFDINHFGHPWLKQHFAFMYRTILPGFQRTVAIADSNYNWFYGPESQLVFLDKFVMRNGSGNWLADQIRRNRVVEGPGTPSKGQRWCTLHTEFLWYDASLKSVPPPDFGTPTLHYFEDWGVVTYGSALPAEINRSFLSFKSGKLGGRAIYDIVHRNKYKDWIKGWRNFNAGHEHPDQNSFTFAPNGVPFITEALYGPKYTFFNNVLMFSPAASKSCFSPWEGQVTEDCSSKWSKYKHDPAASCQGRVVAAVEKNGVVFIRGEGVGAYNPQLHLRNVQRNLILLHPQLLLLVDQIHLGEDSPLERAASFFHNVDFPFEETVVDGVHGALIRQRDGLYKMYWMDDTGYSEKGSFASVTYPRGYPYNGTNYVNVTTHLRSPVTRAAYLFIGPSIDVQSFSIHGDAQQLDVFVATSEHAYATYLWTGETAGQSAFAQVIADRQKILFDRSSAIRSSVVPEVKDYAVLVEQNLQHFKPVFQLLEKQILSRVRNTASFRKTAERLLRFSDKRQTEEAIDRIFAISQQQQQRQSKSKKNRRGGKRYKFVDAVPDIFAQIEVNERKVRQKAQILAQKELPVDEDEEMKDLLDFADITYEKHKNGDVMNGRFGQARMCPCSVAWNLPYGLVFLLVPALALFLLGYVLSARTWRLLTGCCARSCGSGLRGALVCAQISATAAVAPLTWVAVALLGGAFYECAASGSEVLARYLCVGRDPRCAAQLPLVPCQQAQAPDVKQLQKELQKELTAHSQVLGWVLIAVVIILLLICTSITRCLSPVSYLQLKFWKIYLQQEQQILKSQATEHATQLAKENIKCFFECSHPQEYNTPSIKDWQQISSLYTFNPKEQYYSTLHKYVNKKQKNQSSTSSEEDAMVPVLGFVDSSDMNSTTDL
;
A
#
# COMPACT_ATOMS: atom_id res chain seq x y z
N MET A 1 23.45 35.82 54.98
CA MET A 1 24.11 34.98 56.00
C MET A 1 24.77 33.83 55.26
N GLN A 2 26.12 33.74 55.25
CA GLN A 2 26.95 32.79 56.05
C GLN A 2 26.70 31.30 55.71
N LYS A 3 27.66 30.36 55.66
CA LYS A 3 29.15 30.29 55.69
C LYS A 3 29.52 28.87 55.12
N SER A 4 30.71 28.50 54.62
CA SER A 4 31.90 29.23 54.11
C SER A 4 33.03 28.26 53.68
N GLU A 5 33.88 28.68 52.73
CA GLU A 5 35.30 28.25 52.57
C GLU A 5 35.53 26.75 52.16
N LEU A 6 36.67 26.34 51.57
CA LEU A 6 38.05 26.86 51.60
C LEU A 6 38.73 26.88 50.20
N GLN A 7 39.53 27.94 49.96
CA GLN A 7 40.95 27.98 49.53
C GLN A 7 41.43 27.17 48.29
N SER A 8 42.46 27.57 47.52
CA SER A 8 43.32 28.77 47.40
C SER A 8 44.08 28.64 46.05
N ALA A 9 44.11 29.64 45.15
CA ALA A 9 45.24 30.58 44.91
C ALA A 9 46.63 29.92 44.64
N HIS A 10 47.55 30.42 43.79
CA HIS A 10 47.64 31.68 43.02
C HIS A 10 48.88 31.66 42.07
N PHE A 11 49.06 32.73 41.29
CA PHE A 11 50.31 33.29 40.71
C PHE A 11 51.03 32.72 39.46
N THR A 12 51.07 33.61 38.46
CA THR A 12 51.97 33.80 37.31
C THR A 12 53.47 33.98 37.64
N HIS A 13 54.39 33.55 36.75
CA HIS A 13 55.16 34.46 35.85
C HIS A 13 56.21 33.81 34.89
N LEU A 14 56.29 34.40 33.69
CA LEU A 14 57.48 34.67 32.82
C LEU A 14 58.44 33.54 32.32
N HIS A 15 58.54 33.43 30.98
CA HIS A 15 59.75 33.53 30.11
C HIS A 15 61.02 32.71 30.46
N GLN A 16 61.79 32.14 29.53
CA GLN A 16 61.85 32.18 28.06
C GLN A 16 62.81 31.07 27.59
N LEU A 17 62.64 30.49 26.38
CA LEU A 17 63.73 30.21 25.41
C LEU A 17 63.19 29.51 24.16
N SER A 18 63.80 29.83 23.01
CA SER A 18 63.32 29.40 21.69
C SER A 18 64.13 28.26 21.10
N SER A 19 63.48 27.25 20.53
CA SER A 19 63.61 26.87 19.11
C SER A 19 62.86 25.56 18.83
N HIS A 20 62.57 25.30 17.55
CA HIS A 20 61.75 24.19 17.03
C HIS A 20 60.25 24.32 17.36
N SER A 21 59.45 24.53 16.31
CA SER A 21 57.99 24.53 16.38
C SER A 21 57.43 23.35 15.59
N PRO A 22 57.21 22.19 16.24
CA PRO A 22 56.29 21.18 15.74
C PRO A 22 54.88 21.55 16.20
N HIS A 23 53.97 21.81 15.26
CA HIS A 23 52.54 21.92 15.59
C HIS A 23 51.93 20.52 15.80
N HIS A 24 52.16 20.00 17.01
CA HIS A 24 51.53 18.83 17.65
C HIS A 24 50.92 19.31 18.98
N ASP A 25 49.78 18.83 19.49
CA ASP A 25 48.72 18.03 18.88
C ASP A 25 47.39 18.60 19.37
N VAL A 26 46.47 18.90 18.45
CA VAL A 26 45.04 19.04 18.81
C VAL A 26 44.48 17.63 18.73
N ASP A 27 44.49 16.95 19.87
CA ASP A 27 44.15 15.54 19.91
C ASP A 27 42.74 15.31 19.39
N GLN A 28 42.66 14.52 18.33
CA GLN A 28 41.43 14.33 17.58
C GLN A 28 40.48 13.51 18.44
N VAL A 29 39.47 14.16 19.02
CA VAL A 29 38.21 13.46 19.32
C VAL A 29 37.78 12.83 18.01
N HIS A 30 37.89 11.50 17.93
CA HIS A 30 37.51 10.72 16.77
C HIS A 30 35.99 10.85 16.58
N LEU A 31 35.59 11.92 15.88
CA LEU A 31 34.43 11.90 15.00
C LEU A 31 34.49 10.56 14.26
N PRO A 32 33.53 9.64 14.47
CA PRO A 32 33.53 8.39 13.74
C PRO A 32 33.57 8.78 12.27
N ARG A 33 34.60 8.32 11.53
CA ARG A 33 34.76 8.63 10.11
C ARG A 33 33.41 8.40 9.47
N LEU A 34 32.73 9.48 9.11
CA LEU A 34 31.55 9.44 8.26
C LEU A 34 32.08 8.83 6.97
N ARG A 35 31.93 7.51 6.85
CA ARG A 35 31.87 6.85 5.56
C ARG A 35 30.78 7.64 4.85
N GLY A 36 31.20 8.53 3.95
CA GLY A 36 30.28 9.33 3.15
C GLY A 36 29.20 8.39 2.64
N PRO A 37 27.92 8.80 2.66
CA PRO A 37 26.80 7.90 2.44
C PRO A 37 27.15 7.00 1.26
N ARG A 38 27.10 5.68 1.45
CA ARG A 38 27.34 4.75 0.34
C ARG A 38 26.38 5.21 -0.75
N LEU A 39 26.92 5.85 -1.79
CA LEU A 39 26.14 6.18 -2.96
C LEU A 39 25.73 4.82 -3.50
N TYR A 40 24.49 4.44 -3.22
CA TYR A 40 23.71 3.73 -4.22
C TYR A 40 23.92 4.52 -5.50
N THR A 41 24.61 3.89 -6.43
CA THR A 41 25.20 4.56 -7.58
C THR A 41 24.07 5.16 -8.40
N MET A 42 23.84 6.47 -8.24
CA MET A 42 23.03 7.32 -9.14
C MET A 42 23.77 7.53 -10.47
N VAL A 43 24.25 6.41 -11.02
CA VAL A 43 24.74 6.24 -12.37
C VAL A 43 23.50 6.09 -13.23
N PRO A 44 23.24 7.01 -14.17
CA PRO A 44 22.28 6.75 -15.22
C PRO A 44 22.83 5.55 -16.02
N SER A 45 22.13 4.42 -15.98
CA SER A 45 22.27 3.42 -17.02
C SER A 45 21.75 4.08 -18.31
N PRO A 46 22.59 4.26 -19.36
CA PRO A 46 22.13 4.78 -20.63
C PRO A 46 21.30 3.70 -21.34
N GLY A 47 20.04 3.57 -20.94
CA GLY A 47 19.14 2.51 -21.42
C GLY A 47 17.91 2.28 -20.54
N SER A 48 17.95 2.63 -19.25
CA SER A 48 16.78 2.50 -18.35
C SER A 48 16.32 3.86 -17.82
N ALA A 49 15.26 4.42 -18.41
CA ALA A 49 14.66 5.68 -17.98
C ALA A 49 13.89 5.60 -16.65
N TYR A 50 13.62 4.40 -16.14
CA TYR A 50 12.72 4.16 -14.99
C TYR A 50 13.39 3.26 -13.94
N GLY A 51 14.11 3.88 -13.01
CA GLY A 51 14.80 3.20 -11.89
C GLY A 51 14.40 3.75 -10.51
N LYS A 52 13.18 4.27 -10.38
CA LYS A 52 12.64 4.91 -9.16
C LYS A 52 11.30 4.31 -8.67
N LEU A 53 10.72 3.37 -9.43
CA LEU A 53 9.60 2.55 -8.98
C LEU A 53 10.15 1.38 -8.17
N VAL A 54 9.35 0.84 -7.25
CA VAL A 54 9.72 -0.43 -6.58
C VAL A 54 9.68 -1.54 -7.64
N LYS A 55 10.58 -2.51 -7.52
CA LYS A 55 10.84 -3.49 -8.58
C LYS A 55 9.62 -4.37 -8.88
N ASP A 56 8.77 -4.61 -7.87
CA ASP A 56 7.69 -5.58 -7.93
C ASP A 56 6.27 -4.93 -7.97
N ALA A 57 6.14 -3.63 -7.64
CA ALA A 57 4.99 -2.76 -7.95
C ALA A 57 5.31 -1.69 -9.03
N PRO A 58 5.27 -2.04 -10.33
CA PRO A 58 5.56 -1.12 -11.43
C PRO A 58 4.46 -0.09 -11.74
N TRP A 59 3.31 -0.14 -11.05
CA TRP A 59 2.20 0.80 -11.25
C TRP A 59 1.80 1.60 -9.99
N ASP A 60 2.44 1.34 -8.83
CA ASP A 60 2.39 2.25 -7.69
C ASP A 60 3.40 3.40 -7.86
N GLU A 61 2.89 4.61 -8.07
CA GLU A 61 3.73 5.81 -8.15
C GLU A 61 4.03 6.46 -6.79
N VAL A 62 3.50 5.99 -5.66
CA VAL A 62 3.76 6.58 -4.34
C VAL A 62 5.25 6.51 -3.91
N PRO A 63 6.02 5.42 -4.16
CA PRO A 63 7.47 5.39 -3.93
C PRO A 63 8.23 6.42 -4.79
N LEU A 64 7.77 6.64 -6.02
CA LEU A 64 8.28 7.70 -6.90
C LEU A 64 7.94 9.08 -6.33
N ALA A 65 6.73 9.27 -5.78
CA ALA A 65 6.30 10.52 -5.18
C ALA A 65 7.17 10.92 -3.98
N HIS A 66 7.45 9.99 -3.05
CA HIS A 66 8.38 10.25 -1.93
C HIS A 66 9.79 10.57 -2.42
N SER A 67 10.29 9.81 -3.40
CA SER A 67 11.60 10.04 -3.99
C SER A 67 11.70 11.40 -4.68
N LEU A 68 10.65 11.81 -5.40
CA LEU A 68 10.58 13.08 -6.11
C LEU A 68 10.44 14.27 -5.16
N VAL A 69 9.50 14.24 -4.21
CA VAL A 69 9.29 15.36 -3.28
C VAL A 69 10.52 15.59 -2.40
N GLY A 70 11.12 14.52 -1.86
CA GLY A 70 12.35 14.63 -1.05
C GLY A 70 13.54 15.18 -1.85
N PHE A 71 13.73 14.70 -3.09
CA PHE A 71 14.83 15.13 -3.94
C PHE A 71 14.64 16.55 -4.48
N ALA A 72 13.41 16.96 -4.82
CA ALA A 72 13.09 18.32 -5.27
C ALA A 72 13.23 19.34 -4.12
N THR A 73 12.77 19.01 -2.91
CA THR A 73 13.00 19.85 -1.71
C THR A 73 14.48 19.98 -1.39
N ALA A 74 15.25 18.89 -1.46
CA ALA A 74 16.70 18.93 -1.27
C ALA A 74 17.41 19.77 -2.35
N TYR A 75 16.95 19.70 -3.60
CA TYR A 75 17.46 20.51 -4.71
C TYR A 75 17.24 22.01 -4.48
N ASP A 76 16.03 22.41 -4.05
CA ASP A 76 15.70 23.81 -3.76
C ASP A 76 16.54 24.34 -2.58
N PHE A 77 16.54 23.63 -1.45
CA PHE A 77 17.24 24.07 -0.23
C PHE A 77 18.77 24.10 -0.40
N LEU A 78 19.35 23.16 -1.17
CA LEU A 78 20.79 23.06 -1.35
C LEU A 78 21.29 23.73 -2.64
N TYR A 79 20.43 24.35 -3.45
CA TYR A 79 20.74 24.82 -4.81
C TYR A 79 22.07 25.58 -4.89
N ASN A 80 22.30 26.54 -3.99
CA ASN A 80 23.51 27.38 -3.99
C ASN A 80 24.81 26.66 -3.61
N TYR A 81 24.72 25.47 -3.00
CA TYR A 81 25.87 24.63 -2.62
C TYR A 81 26.20 23.56 -3.68
N LEU A 82 25.31 23.36 -4.67
CA LEU A 82 25.52 22.41 -5.75
C LEU A 82 26.44 23.00 -6.84
N SER A 83 27.35 22.18 -7.38
CA SER A 83 28.08 22.52 -8.59
C SER A 83 27.13 22.70 -9.79
N LYS A 84 27.56 23.45 -10.81
CA LYS A 84 26.73 23.68 -12.02
C LYS A 84 26.29 22.37 -12.69
N THR A 85 27.18 21.39 -12.78
CA THR A 85 26.87 20.05 -13.31
C THR A 85 25.83 19.31 -12.47
N GLN A 86 25.86 19.44 -11.14
CA GLN A 86 24.82 18.89 -10.27
C GLN A 86 23.49 19.63 -10.43
N GLN A 87 23.50 20.97 -10.51
CA GLN A 87 22.29 21.76 -10.76
C GLN A 87 21.60 21.32 -12.06
N GLU A 88 22.33 21.19 -13.16
CA GLU A 88 21.76 20.76 -14.44
C GLU A 88 21.29 19.30 -14.41
N LYS A 89 22.13 18.35 -13.96
CA LYS A 89 21.78 16.92 -13.91
C LYS A 89 20.61 16.63 -12.97
N PHE A 90 20.55 17.28 -11.82
CA PHE A 90 19.48 17.04 -10.85
C PHE A 90 18.15 17.65 -11.31
N LEU A 91 18.18 18.79 -12.01
CA LEU A 91 16.98 19.37 -12.61
C LEU A 91 16.38 18.45 -13.69
N GLU A 92 17.20 17.83 -14.53
CA GLU A 92 16.76 16.83 -15.52
C GLU A 92 16.14 15.59 -14.84
N VAL A 93 16.73 15.13 -13.73
CA VAL A 93 16.20 14.01 -12.92
C VAL A 93 14.86 14.35 -12.24
N ILE A 94 14.62 15.63 -11.89
CA ILE A 94 13.33 16.13 -11.38
C ILE A 94 12.32 16.21 -12.53
N ALA A 95 12.72 16.77 -13.67
CA ALA A 95 11.87 16.93 -14.85
C ALA A 95 11.34 15.57 -15.35
N ASN A 96 12.21 14.57 -15.51
CA ASN A 96 11.83 13.24 -16.00
C ASN A 96 10.86 12.52 -15.05
N ALA A 97 11.11 12.59 -13.73
CA ALA A 97 10.23 12.00 -12.72
C ALA A 97 8.86 12.71 -12.64
N SER A 98 8.85 14.04 -12.77
CA SER A 98 7.62 14.84 -12.77
C SER A 98 6.80 14.61 -14.04
N GLY A 99 7.45 14.55 -15.21
CA GLY A 99 6.79 14.24 -16.48
C GLY A 99 6.11 12.87 -16.48
N TYR A 100 6.74 11.86 -15.89
CA TYR A 100 6.12 10.55 -15.70
C TYR A 100 4.88 10.63 -14.79
N MET A 101 4.99 11.29 -13.62
CA MET A 101 3.87 11.48 -12.68
C MET A 101 2.69 12.24 -13.31
N TYR A 102 2.97 13.20 -14.19
CA TYR A 102 1.95 13.91 -14.96
C TYR A 102 1.22 12.98 -15.95
N GLU A 103 1.94 12.16 -16.71
CA GLU A 103 1.36 11.21 -17.66
C GLU A 103 0.51 10.12 -16.99
N THR A 104 0.95 9.59 -15.83
CA THR A 104 0.19 8.58 -15.09
C THR A 104 -1.06 9.15 -14.42
N SER A 105 -1.09 10.46 -14.11
CA SER A 105 -2.29 11.14 -13.56
C SER A 105 -3.54 11.05 -14.44
N TYR A 106 -3.40 10.78 -15.74
CA TYR A 106 -4.53 10.59 -16.67
C TYR A 106 -4.99 9.13 -16.78
N ARG A 107 -4.24 8.17 -16.23
CA ARG A 107 -4.43 6.72 -16.46
C ARG A 107 -4.64 5.92 -15.17
N ARG A 108 -4.33 6.49 -14.00
CA ARG A 108 -4.34 5.82 -12.69
C ARG A 108 -5.48 6.30 -11.79
N GLY A 109 -5.92 5.41 -10.89
CA GLY A 109 -6.99 5.67 -9.92
C GLY A 109 -6.80 6.98 -9.14
N TRP A 110 -5.60 7.25 -8.64
CA TRP A 110 -5.29 8.46 -7.85
C TRP A 110 -5.58 9.79 -8.58
N GLY A 111 -5.60 9.79 -9.92
CA GLY A 111 -5.96 10.97 -10.72
C GLY A 111 -7.46 11.34 -10.67
N PHE A 112 -8.33 10.44 -10.21
CA PHE A 112 -9.78 10.64 -10.17
C PHE A 112 -10.50 10.03 -8.95
N GLN A 113 -9.80 9.29 -8.08
CA GLN A 113 -10.26 8.83 -6.77
C GLN A 113 -9.98 9.93 -5.74
N TYR A 114 -10.99 10.76 -5.47
CA TYR A 114 -10.82 11.93 -4.62
C TYR A 114 -10.68 11.54 -3.14
N LEU A 115 -9.93 12.35 -2.39
CA LEU A 115 -9.67 12.24 -0.94
C LEU A 115 -8.81 11.04 -0.47
N HIS A 116 -8.70 9.97 -1.24
CA HIS A 116 -7.80 8.83 -0.97
C HIS A 116 -6.32 9.26 -0.93
N ASN A 117 -5.58 8.81 0.08
CA ASN A 117 -4.19 9.20 0.40
C ASN A 117 -3.17 9.20 -0.76
N HIS A 118 -3.30 8.33 -1.77
CA HIS A 118 -2.39 8.33 -2.94
C HIS A 118 -2.51 9.64 -3.74
N GLN A 119 -3.72 10.20 -3.87
CA GLN A 119 -3.98 11.39 -4.67
C GLN A 119 -3.19 12.63 -4.21
N PRO A 120 -3.32 13.12 -2.96
CA PRO A 120 -2.59 14.31 -2.53
C PRO A 120 -1.08 14.05 -2.50
N THR A 121 -0.65 12.82 -2.21
CA THR A 121 0.77 12.43 -2.19
C THR A 121 1.43 12.53 -3.58
N ASN A 122 0.80 11.97 -4.61
CA ASN A 122 1.31 12.01 -5.97
C ASN A 122 1.19 13.43 -6.58
N CYS A 123 0.08 14.12 -6.32
CA CYS A 123 -0.12 15.52 -6.70
C CYS A 123 0.94 16.44 -6.09
N MET A 124 1.32 16.25 -4.83
CA MET A 124 2.32 17.09 -4.17
C MET A 124 3.74 16.88 -4.69
N ALA A 125 4.12 15.65 -5.03
CA ALA A 125 5.39 15.39 -5.65
C ALA A 125 5.50 16.06 -7.03
N LEU A 126 4.42 15.98 -7.83
CA LEU A 126 4.32 16.66 -9.12
C LEU A 126 4.35 18.19 -8.97
N LEU A 127 3.60 18.77 -8.03
CA LEU A 127 3.61 20.21 -7.78
C LEU A 127 5.00 20.72 -7.34
N THR A 128 5.68 19.98 -6.47
CA THR A 128 7.01 20.36 -5.98
C THR A 128 8.04 20.34 -7.13
N GLY A 129 8.04 19.31 -7.97
CA GLY A 129 8.87 19.28 -9.18
C GLY A 129 8.52 20.37 -10.20
N SER A 130 7.23 20.66 -10.37
CA SER A 130 6.71 21.74 -11.21
C SER A 130 7.19 23.12 -10.75
N LEU A 131 7.09 23.42 -9.44
CA LEU A 131 7.56 24.69 -8.86
C LEU A 131 9.07 24.89 -9.04
N VAL A 132 9.86 23.82 -8.91
CA VAL A 132 11.31 23.86 -9.17
C VAL A 132 11.60 24.19 -10.65
N LEU A 133 10.92 23.52 -11.59
CA LEU A 133 11.08 23.80 -13.03
C LEU A 133 10.62 25.21 -13.41
N MET A 134 9.48 25.66 -12.87
CA MET A 134 8.95 27.00 -13.04
C MET A 134 9.97 28.06 -12.62
N ASN A 135 10.59 27.90 -11.45
CA ASN A 135 11.62 28.81 -10.93
C ASN A 135 12.90 28.82 -11.78
N GLN A 136 13.22 27.70 -12.45
CA GLN A 136 14.34 27.61 -13.41
C GLN A 136 13.99 28.09 -14.83
N GLY A 137 12.72 28.46 -15.08
CA GLY A 137 12.25 29.01 -16.35
C GLY A 137 11.73 27.98 -17.37
N TYR A 138 11.52 26.72 -16.98
CA TYR A 138 10.90 25.69 -17.82
C TYR A 138 9.37 25.81 -17.72
N LEU A 139 8.84 26.91 -18.25
CA LEU A 139 7.47 27.35 -18.00
C LEU A 139 6.42 26.49 -18.71
N GLN A 140 6.74 25.88 -19.85
CA GLN A 140 5.78 25.15 -20.67
C GLN A 140 5.34 23.83 -20.00
N GLU A 141 6.30 22.98 -19.61
CA GLU A 141 6.03 21.75 -18.88
C GLU A 141 5.41 22.05 -17.50
N ALA A 142 5.99 22.99 -16.75
CA ALA A 142 5.50 23.34 -15.41
C ALA A 142 4.08 23.93 -15.43
N TYR A 143 3.67 24.67 -16.47
CA TYR A 143 2.29 25.19 -16.56
C TYR A 143 1.27 24.05 -16.64
N LEU A 144 1.53 23.05 -17.50
CA LEU A 144 0.67 21.88 -17.69
C LEU A 144 0.56 21.06 -16.40
N TRP A 145 1.69 20.81 -15.74
CA TRP A 145 1.75 20.02 -14.52
C TRP A 145 1.04 20.74 -13.35
N THR A 146 1.27 22.05 -13.20
CA THR A 146 0.59 22.88 -12.20
C THR A 146 -0.92 22.84 -12.42
N LYS A 147 -1.38 23.10 -13.65
CA LYS A 147 -2.80 23.10 -14.00
C LYS A 147 -3.49 21.77 -13.69
N GLN A 148 -2.84 20.65 -14.02
CA GLN A 148 -3.38 19.32 -13.74
C GLN A 148 -3.47 19.04 -12.24
N VAL A 149 -2.43 19.36 -11.45
CA VAL A 149 -2.46 19.20 -9.99
C VAL A 149 -3.57 20.05 -9.36
N LEU A 150 -3.65 21.35 -9.71
CA LEU A 150 -4.71 22.23 -9.21
C LEU A 150 -6.10 21.67 -9.62
N SER A 151 -6.27 21.22 -10.87
CA SER A 151 -7.56 20.68 -11.35
C SER A 151 -8.02 19.41 -10.63
N ILE A 152 -7.10 18.62 -10.05
CA ILE A 152 -7.42 17.46 -9.21
C ILE A 152 -7.70 17.92 -7.78
N MET A 153 -6.73 18.60 -7.15
CA MET A 153 -6.75 18.95 -5.73
C MET A 153 -7.85 19.94 -5.34
N GLU A 154 -8.15 20.92 -6.19
CA GLU A 154 -9.24 21.88 -5.94
C GLU A 154 -10.61 21.19 -5.91
N LYS A 155 -10.84 20.16 -6.74
CA LYS A 155 -12.07 19.37 -6.69
C LYS A 155 -12.17 18.59 -5.38
N SER A 156 -11.09 17.94 -4.97
CA SER A 156 -11.00 17.22 -3.70
C SER A 156 -11.31 18.14 -2.53
N LEU A 157 -10.74 19.34 -2.50
CA LEU A 157 -11.04 20.35 -1.48
C LEU A 157 -12.50 20.80 -1.50
N VAL A 158 -13.13 20.96 -2.67
CA VAL A 158 -14.57 21.27 -2.73
C VAL A 158 -15.41 20.13 -2.16
N LEU A 159 -15.11 18.87 -2.48
CA LEU A 159 -15.81 17.70 -1.92
C LEU A 159 -15.59 17.58 -0.40
N LEU A 160 -14.38 17.90 0.08
CA LEU A 160 -14.00 17.87 1.50
C LEU A 160 -14.81 18.87 2.36
N ARG A 161 -15.50 19.85 1.76
CA ARG A 161 -16.40 20.77 2.49
C ARG A 161 -17.59 20.07 3.13
N GLU A 162 -17.96 18.89 2.65
CA GLU A 162 -19.08 18.12 3.20
C GLU A 162 -18.71 17.27 4.41
N VAL A 163 -17.42 17.02 4.64
CA VAL A 163 -16.92 16.37 5.85
C VAL A 163 -16.88 17.40 6.98
N THR A 164 -17.98 17.50 7.72
CA THR A 164 -18.22 18.60 8.68
C THR A 164 -17.52 18.42 10.03
N ASP A 165 -17.03 17.24 10.35
CA ASP A 165 -16.41 16.87 11.64
C ASP A 165 -14.87 16.94 11.65
N GLY A 166 -14.25 17.30 10.52
CA GLY A 166 -12.80 17.36 10.36
C GLY A 166 -12.11 16.00 10.21
N SER A 167 -12.85 14.90 10.12
CA SER A 167 -12.32 13.54 10.02
C SER A 167 -11.79 13.17 8.63
N LEU A 168 -11.22 11.98 8.49
CA LEU A 168 -10.95 11.30 7.22
C LEU A 168 -11.32 9.82 7.37
N TYR A 169 -12.07 9.29 6.39
CA TYR A 169 -12.67 7.95 6.47
C TYR A 169 -11.64 6.81 6.59
N GLU A 170 -10.45 6.98 6.00
CA GLU A 170 -9.30 6.06 6.06
C GLU A 170 -8.66 5.92 7.46
N GLY A 171 -9.23 6.57 8.48
CA GLY A 171 -8.72 6.51 9.86
C GLY A 171 -7.53 7.42 10.12
N VAL A 172 -7.03 7.38 11.36
CA VAL A 172 -6.08 8.40 11.86
C VAL A 172 -4.69 8.24 11.24
N ALA A 173 -4.25 7.01 10.99
CA ALA A 173 -2.94 6.75 10.40
C ALA A 173 -2.87 7.19 8.93
N TYR A 174 -3.78 6.74 8.06
CA TYR A 174 -3.86 7.24 6.69
C TYR A 174 -4.31 8.71 6.61
N GLY A 175 -5.14 9.18 7.53
CA GLY A 175 -5.45 10.61 7.65
C GLY A 175 -4.21 11.48 7.88
N SER A 176 -3.23 11.00 8.67
CA SER A 176 -1.92 11.67 8.83
C SER A 176 -1.10 11.71 7.52
N TYR A 177 -1.25 10.70 6.66
CA TYR A 177 -0.61 10.59 5.35
C TYR A 177 -1.23 11.58 4.36
N THR A 178 -2.56 11.60 4.27
CA THR A 178 -3.34 12.55 3.47
C THR A 178 -3.03 13.99 3.87
N THR A 179 -3.06 14.30 5.17
CA THR A 179 -2.82 15.67 5.68
C THR A 179 -1.38 16.15 5.55
N ARG A 180 -0.37 15.27 5.65
CA ARG A 180 1.04 15.61 5.31
C ARG A 180 1.12 16.30 3.95
N SER A 181 0.47 15.71 2.94
CA SER A 181 0.51 16.20 1.57
C SER A 181 -0.48 17.37 1.36
N LEU A 182 -1.69 17.27 1.91
CA LEU A 182 -2.72 18.31 1.78
C LEU A 182 -2.31 19.66 2.42
N PHE A 183 -1.57 19.64 3.53
CA PHE A 183 -1.12 20.87 4.18
C PHE A 183 0.05 21.51 3.44
N GLN A 184 0.94 20.70 2.84
CA GLN A 184 1.95 21.21 1.90
C GLN A 184 1.29 21.85 0.68
N TYR A 185 0.20 21.26 0.16
CA TYR A 185 -0.58 21.84 -0.93
C TYR A 185 -1.10 23.22 -0.55
N MET A 186 -1.90 23.32 0.52
CA MET A 186 -2.48 24.59 1.00
C MET A 186 -1.42 25.67 1.23
N PHE A 187 -0.27 25.30 1.83
CA PHE A 187 0.83 26.22 2.05
C PHE A 187 1.48 26.72 0.75
N LEU A 188 1.82 25.80 -0.17
CA LEU A 188 2.54 26.17 -1.39
C LEU A 188 1.65 26.89 -2.40
N VAL A 189 0.37 26.50 -2.58
CA VAL A 189 -0.51 27.20 -3.52
C VAL A 189 -0.89 28.60 -3.04
N GLN A 190 -1.05 28.81 -1.73
CA GLN A 190 -1.16 30.17 -1.17
C GLN A 190 0.12 30.96 -1.39
N ARG A 191 1.29 30.38 -1.07
CA ARG A 191 2.58 31.07 -1.15
C ARG A 191 2.95 31.47 -2.59
N HIS A 192 2.70 30.61 -3.56
CA HIS A 192 3.18 30.77 -4.94
C HIS A 192 2.11 31.31 -5.89
N PHE A 193 0.83 31.08 -5.63
CA PHE A 193 -0.28 31.45 -6.53
C PHE A 193 -1.39 32.29 -5.85
N ASP A 194 -1.30 32.58 -4.55
CA ASP A 194 -2.36 33.30 -3.81
C ASP A 194 -3.73 32.59 -3.87
N ILE A 195 -3.73 31.26 -3.77
CA ILE A 195 -4.94 30.42 -3.65
C ILE A 195 -5.12 30.06 -2.16
N ASN A 196 -6.15 30.61 -1.51
CA ASN A 196 -6.32 30.52 -0.06
C ASN A 196 -7.31 29.44 0.37
N HIS A 197 -6.82 28.46 1.14
CA HIS A 197 -7.63 27.39 1.74
C HIS A 197 -7.63 27.38 3.28
N PHE A 198 -6.98 28.34 3.95
CA PHE A 198 -6.92 28.35 5.42
C PHE A 198 -8.29 28.64 6.09
N GLY A 199 -9.23 29.21 5.34
CA GLY A 199 -10.61 29.42 5.78
C GLY A 199 -11.52 28.16 5.74
N HIS A 200 -11.02 27.04 5.21
CA HIS A 200 -11.83 25.85 4.87
C HIS A 200 -12.55 25.24 6.09
N PRO A 201 -13.85 24.88 6.00
CA PRO A 201 -14.64 24.42 7.14
C PRO A 201 -14.07 23.16 7.81
N TRP A 202 -13.79 22.11 7.03
CA TRP A 202 -13.14 20.88 7.52
C TRP A 202 -11.80 21.14 8.23
N LEU A 203 -11.00 22.10 7.73
CA LEU A 203 -9.66 22.38 8.28
C LEU A 203 -9.75 22.96 9.69
N LYS A 204 -10.79 23.76 9.97
CA LYS A 204 -11.06 24.30 11.31
C LYS A 204 -11.46 23.22 12.31
N GLN A 205 -12.04 22.12 11.85
CA GLN A 205 -12.45 21.00 12.69
C GLN A 205 -11.37 19.91 12.80
N HIS A 206 -10.38 19.86 11.90
CA HIS A 206 -9.37 18.80 11.86
C HIS A 206 -8.53 18.65 13.15
N PHE A 207 -8.44 19.69 14.00
CA PHE A 207 -7.84 19.53 15.33
C PHE A 207 -8.62 18.53 16.20
N ALA A 208 -9.95 18.49 16.11
CA ALA A 208 -10.76 17.52 16.83
C ALA A 208 -10.43 16.08 16.41
N PHE A 209 -10.17 15.83 15.12
CA PHE A 209 -9.76 14.51 14.63
C PHE A 209 -8.46 14.02 15.29
N MET A 210 -7.45 14.88 15.42
CA MET A 210 -6.18 14.52 16.10
C MET A 210 -6.31 14.47 17.63
N TYR A 211 -7.08 15.38 18.22
CA TYR A 211 -7.21 15.53 19.68
C TYR A 211 -8.17 14.50 20.30
N ARG A 212 -9.23 14.09 19.60
CA ARG A 212 -10.29 13.21 20.15
C ARG A 212 -10.08 11.73 19.85
N THR A 213 -9.10 11.37 19.01
CA THR A 213 -8.79 9.97 18.66
C THR A 213 -7.53 9.43 19.35
N ILE A 214 -6.82 10.27 20.12
CA ILE A 214 -5.62 9.88 20.85
C ILE A 214 -5.98 9.29 22.22
N LEU A 215 -5.36 8.17 22.56
CA LEU A 215 -5.56 7.47 23.83
C LEU A 215 -4.81 8.17 24.98
N PRO A 216 -5.16 7.87 26.25
CA PRO A 216 -4.44 8.34 27.42
C PRO A 216 -2.94 8.06 27.33
N GLY A 217 -2.12 9.00 27.79
CA GLY A 217 -0.65 8.90 27.70
C GLY A 217 -0.06 9.32 26.34
N PHE A 218 -0.87 9.76 25.37
CA PHE A 218 -0.42 10.41 24.12
C PHE A 218 0.44 9.55 23.16
N GLN A 219 0.41 8.22 23.31
CA GLN A 219 1.24 7.29 22.52
C GLN A 219 0.51 6.57 21.38
N ARG A 220 -0.77 6.28 21.57
CA ARG A 220 -1.61 5.48 20.66
C ARG A 220 -2.81 6.29 20.17
N THR A 221 -3.35 5.92 19.02
CA THR A 221 -4.65 6.40 18.52
C THR A 221 -5.66 5.26 18.53
N VAL A 222 -6.92 5.58 18.25
CA VAL A 222 -8.04 4.61 18.19
C VAL A 222 -7.81 3.46 17.20
N ALA A 223 -6.92 3.64 16.22
CA ALA A 223 -6.46 2.62 15.26
C ALA A 223 -7.54 1.90 14.45
N ILE A 224 -8.69 2.56 14.24
CA ILE A 224 -9.76 2.17 13.29
C ILE A 224 -9.23 2.19 11.86
N ALA A 225 -9.77 1.29 11.01
CA ALA A 225 -9.34 1.04 9.63
C ALA A 225 -7.88 0.53 9.54
N ASP A 226 -7.29 0.47 8.34
CA ASP A 226 -5.88 0.15 8.22
C ASP A 226 -5.01 1.17 8.95
N SER A 227 -4.45 0.75 10.07
CA SER A 227 -3.71 1.64 10.95
C SER A 227 -2.45 0.99 11.48
N ASN A 228 -1.46 1.83 11.81
CA ASN A 228 -0.51 1.48 12.85
C ASN A 228 -1.09 1.82 14.22
N TYR A 229 -0.30 1.67 15.28
CA TYR A 229 -0.72 2.04 16.64
C TYR A 229 -1.05 3.54 16.82
N ASN A 230 -0.69 4.44 15.88
CA ASN A 230 -0.81 5.88 16.06
C ASN A 230 -0.98 6.70 14.76
N TRP A 231 0.12 7.11 14.12
CA TRP A 231 0.14 7.92 12.89
C TRP A 231 1.24 7.42 11.95
N PHE A 232 1.04 7.47 10.62
CA PHE A 232 2.11 7.19 9.66
C PHE A 232 3.08 8.36 9.49
N TYR A 233 2.63 9.61 9.58
CA TYR A 233 3.48 10.79 9.38
C TYR A 233 3.19 11.90 10.39
N GLY A 234 4.23 12.45 11.01
CA GLY A 234 4.10 13.45 12.08
C GLY A 234 3.56 12.83 13.38
N PRO A 235 2.47 13.36 13.98
CA PRO A 235 1.57 14.39 13.47
C PRO A 235 1.98 15.84 13.83
N GLU A 236 3.12 16.05 14.49
CA GLU A 236 3.50 17.38 15.00
C GLU A 236 3.57 18.45 13.92
N SER A 237 4.07 18.10 12.73
CA SER A 237 4.09 19.01 11.58
C SER A 237 2.69 19.50 11.20
N GLN A 238 1.69 18.62 11.26
CA GLN A 238 0.30 18.95 10.98
C GLN A 238 -0.32 19.79 12.11
N LEU A 239 0.02 19.49 13.36
CA LEU A 239 -0.49 20.20 14.53
C LEU A 239 0.05 21.63 14.64
N VAL A 240 1.35 21.86 14.42
CA VAL A 240 1.93 23.22 14.43
C VAL A 240 1.47 24.03 13.21
N PHE A 241 1.18 23.37 12.07
CA PHE A 241 0.53 24.00 10.92
C PHE A 241 -0.89 24.50 11.27
N LEU A 242 -1.71 23.65 11.91
CA LEU A 242 -3.05 24.05 12.36
C LEU A 242 -2.97 25.23 13.35
N ASP A 243 -2.01 25.22 14.27
CA ASP A 243 -1.85 26.33 15.20
C ASP A 243 -1.44 27.62 14.48
N LYS A 244 -0.40 27.58 13.64
CA LYS A 244 0.10 28.75 12.93
C LYS A 244 -0.89 29.36 11.94
N PHE A 245 -1.64 28.54 11.20
CA PHE A 245 -2.46 29.01 10.08
C PHE A 245 -3.98 28.99 10.33
N VAL A 246 -4.46 28.34 11.41
CA VAL A 246 -5.91 28.13 11.63
C VAL A 246 -6.36 28.54 13.03
N MET A 247 -5.81 27.95 14.08
CA MET A 247 -6.30 28.12 15.47
C MET A 247 -5.68 29.31 16.19
N ARG A 248 -4.37 29.51 16.02
CA ARG A 248 -3.55 30.59 16.60
C ARG A 248 -3.74 30.77 18.12
N ASN A 249 -3.84 29.67 18.85
CA ASN A 249 -4.18 29.65 20.28
C ASN A 249 -3.19 28.87 21.16
N GLY A 250 -2.23 28.13 20.58
CA GLY A 250 -1.23 27.37 21.32
C GLY A 250 -1.57 25.89 21.56
N SER A 251 -2.78 25.44 21.21
CA SER A 251 -3.23 24.07 21.47
C SER A 251 -2.71 23.03 20.47
N GLY A 252 -2.38 23.44 19.25
CA GLY A 252 -1.69 22.58 18.29
C GLY A 252 -0.24 22.36 18.72
N ASN A 253 0.45 23.44 19.10
CA ASN A 253 1.80 23.39 19.67
C ASN A 253 1.86 22.54 20.94
N TRP A 254 0.87 22.68 21.84
CA TRP A 254 0.77 21.87 23.05
C TRP A 254 0.58 20.37 22.75
N LEU A 255 -0.34 20.00 21.84
CA LEU A 255 -0.58 18.59 21.53
C LEU A 255 0.64 17.96 20.83
N ALA A 256 1.30 18.73 19.96
CA ALA A 256 2.58 18.34 19.36
C ALA A 256 3.65 18.08 20.43
N ASP A 257 3.76 18.95 21.45
CA ASP A 257 4.67 18.76 22.57
C ASP A 257 4.36 17.51 23.40
N GLN A 258 3.07 17.21 23.68
CA GLN A 258 2.70 15.98 24.41
C GLN A 258 3.10 14.73 23.63
N ILE A 259 2.77 14.67 22.34
CA ILE A 259 3.09 13.53 21.48
C ILE A 259 4.62 13.36 21.35
N ARG A 260 5.35 14.45 21.09
CA ARG A 260 6.81 14.40 20.92
C ARG A 260 7.53 13.90 22.18
N ARG A 261 7.05 14.30 23.37
CA ARG A 261 7.64 13.90 24.67
C ARG A 261 7.32 12.46 25.06
N ASN A 262 6.13 11.96 24.74
CA ASN A 262 5.69 10.62 25.15
C ASN A 262 5.99 9.52 24.12
N ARG A 263 6.52 9.85 22.93
CA ARG A 263 6.68 8.89 21.83
C ARG A 263 7.55 7.69 22.18
N VAL A 264 7.04 6.50 21.85
CA VAL A 264 7.71 5.21 22.07
C VAL A 264 9.04 5.14 21.31
N VAL A 265 10.10 4.72 22.00
CA VAL A 265 11.47 4.60 21.47
C VAL A 265 11.72 3.21 20.86
N GLU A 266 11.18 2.16 21.49
CA GLU A 266 11.31 0.76 21.08
C GLU A 266 10.05 -0.02 21.46
N GLY A 267 9.66 -1.01 20.64
CA GLY A 267 8.45 -1.82 20.84
C GLY A 267 7.19 -1.28 20.13
N PRO A 268 6.00 -1.81 20.48
CA PRO A 268 4.72 -1.42 19.88
C PRO A 268 4.48 0.09 19.85
N GLY A 269 4.16 0.63 18.67
CA GLY A 269 3.96 2.07 18.46
C GLY A 269 5.22 2.89 18.15
N THR A 270 6.40 2.28 18.07
CA THR A 270 7.62 2.94 17.57
C THR A 270 7.44 3.37 16.11
N PRO A 271 7.68 4.66 15.76
CA PRO A 271 7.60 5.14 14.37
C PRO A 271 8.59 4.43 13.44
N SER A 272 8.11 3.97 12.28
CA SER A 272 8.93 3.18 11.35
C SER A 272 10.14 3.96 10.82
N LYS A 273 11.23 3.24 10.51
CA LYS A 273 12.49 3.85 10.05
C LYS A 273 12.35 4.66 8.77
N GLY A 274 11.45 4.27 7.86
CA GLY A 274 11.17 4.99 6.62
C GLY A 274 10.33 6.26 6.78
N GLN A 275 9.50 6.34 7.83
CA GLN A 275 8.52 7.42 8.00
C GLN A 275 8.94 8.46 9.04
N ARG A 276 9.59 8.05 10.13
CA ARG A 276 9.82 8.81 11.37
C ARG A 276 10.52 10.18 11.27
N TRP A 277 11.19 10.46 10.16
CA TRP A 277 11.91 11.73 9.92
C TRP A 277 11.33 12.55 8.77
N CYS A 278 10.28 12.06 8.10
CA CYS A 278 9.77 12.63 6.85
C CYS A 278 9.28 14.08 7.01
N THR A 279 8.64 14.42 8.14
CA THR A 279 7.95 15.70 8.37
C THR A 279 8.71 16.69 9.25
N LEU A 280 9.90 16.35 9.75
CA LEU A 280 10.66 17.22 10.67
C LEU A 280 10.99 18.60 10.07
N HIS A 281 11.25 18.65 8.75
CA HIS A 281 11.56 19.89 8.06
C HIS A 281 10.34 20.82 7.93
N THR A 282 9.14 20.29 7.69
CA THR A 282 7.91 21.09 7.66
C THR A 282 7.46 21.49 9.07
N GLU A 283 7.64 20.62 10.08
CA GLU A 283 7.44 20.96 11.49
C GLU A 283 8.27 22.17 11.89
N PHE A 284 9.57 22.18 11.56
CA PHE A 284 10.47 23.31 11.84
C PHE A 284 10.03 24.61 11.14
N LEU A 285 9.61 24.54 9.86
CA LEU A 285 9.19 25.71 9.08
C LEU A 285 7.81 26.26 9.51
N TRP A 286 6.91 25.38 9.95
CA TRP A 286 5.54 25.71 10.32
C TRP A 286 5.31 25.91 11.81
N TYR A 287 6.32 25.71 12.66
CA TYR A 287 6.24 26.16 14.05
C TYR A 287 6.17 27.70 14.12
N ASP A 288 5.44 28.20 15.13
CA ASP A 288 5.33 29.63 15.47
C ASP A 288 5.63 29.80 16.96
N ALA A 289 6.87 30.19 17.29
CA ALA A 289 7.35 30.32 18.66
C ALA A 289 6.69 31.47 19.47
N SER A 290 5.89 32.32 18.81
CA SER A 290 5.06 33.32 19.49
C SER A 290 3.84 32.70 20.16
N LEU A 291 3.30 31.61 19.59
CA LEU A 291 2.19 30.83 20.14
C LEU A 291 2.74 29.85 21.19
N LYS A 292 2.59 30.18 22.47
CA LYS A 292 3.03 29.30 23.58
C LYS A 292 2.15 28.05 23.64
N SER A 293 2.74 26.92 23.99
CA SER A 293 2.02 25.66 24.19
C SER A 293 0.99 25.79 25.31
N VAL A 294 -0.30 25.85 24.96
CA VAL A 294 -1.45 26.02 25.86
C VAL A 294 -2.45 24.87 25.65
N PRO A 295 -2.79 24.05 26.67
CA PRO A 295 -3.75 22.97 26.51
C PRO A 295 -5.14 23.48 26.11
N PRO A 296 -5.94 22.67 25.38
CA PRO A 296 -7.38 22.92 25.23
C PRO A 296 -8.05 23.11 26.60
N PRO A 297 -9.08 23.98 26.73
CA PRO A 297 -9.70 24.30 28.03
C PRO A 297 -10.31 23.10 28.77
N ASP A 298 -10.65 22.03 28.06
CA ASP A 298 -11.23 20.79 28.57
C ASP A 298 -10.21 19.68 28.85
N PHE A 299 -8.92 19.93 28.62
CA PHE A 299 -7.86 18.95 28.93
C PHE A 299 -7.92 18.50 30.40
N GLY A 300 -7.80 17.18 30.62
CA GLY A 300 -7.95 16.57 31.94
C GLY A 300 -9.40 16.27 32.35
N THR A 301 -10.39 16.68 31.55
CA THR A 301 -11.80 16.31 31.72
C THR A 301 -12.17 15.24 30.69
N PRO A 302 -12.69 14.06 31.11
CA PRO A 302 -13.08 13.04 30.15
C PRO A 302 -14.30 13.54 29.35
N THR A 303 -14.11 13.78 28.06
CA THR A 303 -15.13 14.39 27.20
C THR A 303 -15.60 13.41 26.14
N LEU A 304 -16.92 13.35 25.94
CA LEU A 304 -17.55 12.63 24.84
C LEU A 304 -17.48 13.46 23.54
N HIS A 305 -17.09 12.83 22.45
CA HIS A 305 -17.10 13.43 21.12
C HIS A 305 -17.69 12.46 20.10
N TYR A 306 -18.43 13.00 19.12
CA TYR A 306 -19.01 12.23 18.03
C TYR A 306 -18.63 12.88 16.70
N PHE A 307 -17.99 12.10 15.84
CA PHE A 307 -17.67 12.44 14.46
C PHE A 307 -18.85 12.04 13.58
N GLU A 308 -19.72 12.99 13.22
CA GLU A 308 -20.98 12.69 12.55
C GLU A 308 -20.87 12.36 11.06
N ASP A 309 -19.70 12.60 10.44
CA ASP A 309 -19.41 12.12 9.10
C ASP A 309 -18.75 10.74 9.15
N TRP A 310 -17.74 10.55 10.00
CA TRP A 310 -17.03 9.26 10.14
C TRP A 310 -17.90 8.17 10.79
N GLY A 311 -18.88 8.55 11.63
CA GLY A 311 -19.70 7.62 12.39
C GLY A 311 -18.98 7.02 13.60
N VAL A 312 -18.06 7.77 14.22
CA VAL A 312 -17.24 7.33 15.36
C VAL A 312 -17.53 8.17 16.59
N VAL A 313 -17.75 7.51 17.72
CA VAL A 313 -17.81 8.13 19.06
C VAL A 313 -16.49 7.85 19.79
N THR A 314 -15.97 8.83 20.51
CA THR A 314 -14.88 8.63 21.48
C THR A 314 -15.20 9.31 22.82
N TYR A 315 -14.65 8.76 23.90
CA TYR A 315 -14.75 9.30 25.25
C TYR A 315 -13.40 9.15 25.97
N GLY A 316 -13.02 10.15 26.76
CA GLY A 316 -11.78 10.10 27.56
C GLY A 316 -10.48 10.20 26.75
N SER A 317 -10.52 10.85 25.59
CA SER A 317 -9.36 11.11 24.74
C SER A 317 -8.41 12.17 25.32
N ALA A 318 -7.14 12.09 24.93
CA ALA A 318 -6.08 13.04 25.31
C ALA A 318 -5.92 13.30 26.83
N LEU A 319 -6.16 12.28 27.65
CA LEU A 319 -5.94 12.33 29.09
C LEU A 319 -4.51 11.89 29.47
N PRO A 320 -4.02 12.23 30.67
CA PRO A 320 -2.91 11.50 31.28
C PRO A 320 -3.25 10.01 31.44
N ALA A 321 -2.24 9.14 31.38
CA ALA A 321 -2.40 7.72 31.70
C ALA A 321 -2.38 7.54 33.23
N GLU A 322 -3.58 7.47 33.81
CA GLU A 322 -3.82 7.46 35.26
C GLU A 322 -4.99 6.50 35.58
N ILE A 323 -5.04 6.01 36.82
CA ILE A 323 -6.16 5.21 37.32
C ILE A 323 -7.47 6.01 37.19
N ASN A 324 -8.54 5.35 36.75
CA ASN A 324 -9.84 5.92 36.41
C ASN A 324 -9.83 6.97 35.27
N ARG A 325 -8.73 7.13 34.52
CA ARG A 325 -8.68 7.92 33.27
C ARG A 325 -8.76 6.99 32.06
N SER A 326 -9.98 6.54 31.80
CA SER A 326 -10.27 5.51 30.79
C SER A 326 -10.67 6.10 29.45
N PHE A 327 -10.35 5.40 28.37
CA PHE A 327 -10.80 5.71 27.02
C PHE A 327 -11.77 4.65 26.49
N LEU A 328 -12.78 5.11 25.74
CA LEU A 328 -13.76 4.29 25.05
C LEU A 328 -13.94 4.83 23.63
N SER A 329 -14.04 3.94 22.63
CA SER A 329 -14.50 4.31 21.29
C SER A 329 -15.59 3.37 20.79
N PHE A 330 -16.39 3.83 19.83
CA PHE A 330 -17.42 3.05 19.14
C PHE A 330 -17.55 3.52 17.68
N LYS A 331 -17.55 2.60 16.71
CA LYS A 331 -17.80 2.91 15.29
C LYS A 331 -19.11 2.29 14.82
N SER A 332 -19.96 3.08 14.20
CA SER A 332 -21.11 2.60 13.42
C SER A 332 -21.55 3.70 12.46
N GLY A 333 -21.06 3.63 11.22
CA GLY A 333 -21.13 4.70 10.23
C GLY A 333 -21.30 4.22 8.80
N LYS A 334 -21.41 5.17 7.87
CA LYS A 334 -21.50 4.89 6.44
C LYS A 334 -20.10 4.62 5.87
N LEU A 335 -19.99 3.65 4.96
CA LEU A 335 -18.79 3.41 4.17
C LEU A 335 -18.33 4.69 3.45
N GLY A 336 -17.05 5.03 3.53
CA GLY A 336 -16.45 6.27 3.02
C GLY A 336 -16.73 7.51 3.89
N GLY A 337 -17.40 7.36 5.03
CA GLY A 337 -18.03 8.46 5.75
C GLY A 337 -19.30 8.96 5.06
N ARG A 338 -20.14 9.67 5.82
CA ARG A 338 -21.44 10.19 5.36
C ARG A 338 -21.31 11.05 4.11
N ALA A 339 -20.29 11.91 4.01
CA ALA A 339 -20.09 12.79 2.86
C ALA A 339 -19.92 12.00 1.56
N ILE A 340 -18.96 11.08 1.50
CA ILE A 340 -18.69 10.27 0.30
C ILE A 340 -19.91 9.39 -0.03
N TYR A 341 -20.48 8.73 0.98
CA TYR A 341 -21.65 7.89 0.80
C TYR A 341 -22.83 8.66 0.23
N ASP A 342 -23.20 9.81 0.81
CA ASP A 342 -24.32 10.62 0.33
C ASP A 342 -24.01 11.30 -1.02
N ILE A 343 -22.75 11.61 -1.34
CA ILE A 343 -22.34 12.08 -2.68
C ILE A 343 -22.58 10.99 -3.73
N VAL A 344 -22.17 9.76 -3.46
CA VAL A 344 -22.35 8.61 -4.36
C VAL A 344 -23.84 8.27 -4.50
N HIS A 345 -24.54 8.01 -3.39
CA HIS A 345 -25.91 7.49 -3.41
C HIS A 345 -26.96 8.53 -3.82
N ARG A 346 -26.68 9.83 -3.67
CA ARG A 346 -27.58 10.92 -4.13
C ARG A 346 -27.14 11.53 -5.45
N ASN A 347 -26.06 11.02 -6.07
CA ASN A 347 -25.52 11.49 -7.34
C ASN A 347 -25.24 13.01 -7.35
N LYS A 348 -24.47 13.46 -6.35
CA LYS A 348 -23.99 14.84 -6.20
C LYS A 348 -22.74 15.08 -7.05
N TYR A 349 -22.45 16.33 -7.41
CA TYR A 349 -21.28 16.74 -8.22
C TYR A 349 -21.18 15.99 -9.56
N LYS A 350 -22.29 15.95 -10.30
CA LYS A 350 -22.49 15.12 -11.52
C LYS A 350 -21.45 15.33 -12.63
N ASP A 351 -20.83 16.51 -12.71
CA ASP A 351 -19.76 16.79 -13.66
C ASP A 351 -18.46 16.02 -13.36
N TRP A 352 -18.28 15.59 -12.11
CA TRP A 352 -17.03 15.04 -11.58
C TRP A 352 -17.16 13.58 -11.09
N ILE A 353 -18.31 13.22 -10.52
CA ILE A 353 -18.52 11.95 -9.81
C ILE A 353 -19.41 11.00 -10.62
N LYS A 354 -18.95 9.74 -10.74
CA LYS A 354 -19.65 8.64 -11.41
C LYS A 354 -19.69 7.41 -10.49
N GLY A 355 -20.33 7.60 -9.34
CA GLY A 355 -20.42 6.60 -8.26
C GLY A 355 -19.07 6.27 -7.62
N TRP A 356 -18.96 5.07 -7.05
CA TRP A 356 -17.77 4.58 -6.33
C TRP A 356 -16.47 4.57 -7.14
N ARG A 357 -16.50 4.68 -8.48
CA ARG A 357 -15.30 4.83 -9.31
C ARG A 357 -14.44 6.03 -8.88
N ASN A 358 -15.05 7.08 -8.32
CA ASN A 358 -14.37 8.33 -7.96
C ASN A 358 -13.92 8.42 -6.49
N PHE A 359 -13.97 7.31 -5.75
CA PHE A 359 -13.50 7.21 -4.36
C PHE A 359 -12.81 5.86 -4.16
N ASN A 360 -12.10 5.66 -3.04
CA ASN A 360 -11.51 4.37 -2.72
C ASN A 360 -11.63 4.06 -1.23
N ALA A 361 -12.60 3.21 -0.87
CA ALA A 361 -12.91 2.87 0.52
C ALA A 361 -12.20 1.61 1.04
N GLY A 362 -11.26 1.04 0.28
CA GLY A 362 -10.69 -0.28 0.62
C GLY A 362 -9.85 -0.34 1.90
N HIS A 363 -9.34 0.80 2.38
CA HIS A 363 -8.65 0.88 3.68
C HIS A 363 -9.61 0.72 4.88
N GLU A 364 -10.93 0.87 4.70
CA GLU A 364 -11.90 0.59 5.76
C GLU A 364 -12.09 -0.91 6.01
N HIS A 365 -12.56 -1.24 7.20
CA HIS A 365 -12.77 -2.62 7.64
C HIS A 365 -14.27 -3.00 7.67
N PRO A 366 -14.59 -4.30 7.68
CA PRO A 366 -15.89 -4.82 8.12
C PRO A 366 -16.04 -4.68 9.66
N ASP A 367 -16.11 -3.44 10.13
CA ASP A 367 -15.96 -2.99 11.53
C ASP A 367 -17.19 -2.25 12.09
N GLN A 368 -18.35 -2.32 11.44
CA GLN A 368 -19.53 -1.59 11.89
C GLN A 368 -20.07 -2.19 13.21
N ASN A 369 -20.39 -1.35 14.19
CA ASN A 369 -20.57 -1.67 15.61
C ASN A 369 -19.28 -2.13 16.36
N SER A 370 -18.06 -1.88 15.84
CA SER A 370 -16.84 -2.11 16.63
C SER A 370 -16.74 -1.14 17.81
N PHE A 371 -15.95 -1.52 18.81
CA PHE A 371 -15.60 -0.66 19.94
C PHE A 371 -14.18 -0.95 20.41
N THR A 372 -13.58 0.00 21.14
CA THR A 372 -12.34 -0.24 21.90
C THR A 372 -12.51 0.28 23.32
N PHE A 373 -11.81 -0.33 24.27
CA PHE A 373 -11.85 0.05 25.68
C PHE A 373 -10.45 -0.02 26.28
N ALA A 374 -9.97 1.10 26.79
CA ALA A 374 -8.70 1.25 27.47
C ALA A 374 -8.91 1.80 28.90
N PRO A 375 -9.41 0.98 29.84
CA PRO A 375 -9.55 1.35 31.24
C PRO A 375 -8.20 1.76 31.85
N ASN A 376 -8.17 2.84 32.64
CA ASN A 376 -6.94 3.44 33.20
C ASN A 376 -5.89 3.87 32.14
N GLY A 377 -6.27 3.94 30.86
CA GLY A 377 -5.34 4.13 29.74
C GLY A 377 -4.63 2.84 29.28
N VAL A 378 -4.90 1.69 29.91
CA VAL A 378 -4.32 0.38 29.56
C VAL A 378 -5.19 -0.27 28.48
N PRO A 379 -4.68 -0.56 27.27
CA PRO A 379 -5.47 -1.15 26.19
C PRO A 379 -5.97 -2.56 26.54
N PHE A 380 -7.28 -2.71 26.81
CA PHE A 380 -7.89 -3.99 27.13
C PHE A 380 -8.57 -4.60 25.89
N ILE A 381 -9.55 -3.90 25.31
CA ILE A 381 -10.17 -4.27 24.02
C ILE A 381 -9.64 -3.28 22.97
N THR A 382 -8.94 -3.77 21.95
CA THR A 382 -8.22 -2.95 20.96
C THR A 382 -8.72 -3.23 19.55
N GLU A 383 -8.49 -2.29 18.61
CA GLU A 383 -8.50 -2.66 17.19
C GLU A 383 -7.30 -3.56 16.86
N ALA A 384 -7.37 -4.27 15.73
CA ALA A 384 -6.37 -5.25 15.31
C ALA A 384 -5.27 -4.71 14.38
N LEU A 385 -5.27 -3.41 14.07
CA LEU A 385 -4.34 -2.71 13.16
C LEU A 385 -4.50 -3.14 11.69
N TYR A 386 -3.56 -2.72 10.84
CA TYR A 386 -3.50 -3.07 9.41
C TYR A 386 -3.44 -4.60 9.22
N GLY A 387 -4.54 -5.17 8.73
CA GLY A 387 -4.69 -6.60 8.50
C GLY A 387 -5.68 -6.95 7.37
N PRO A 388 -5.92 -8.24 7.15
CA PRO A 388 -6.89 -8.72 6.15
C PRO A 388 -8.32 -8.25 6.42
N LYS A 389 -9.10 -8.09 5.36
CA LYS A 389 -10.47 -7.52 5.40
C LYS A 389 -11.53 -8.57 5.79
N TYR A 390 -11.35 -9.17 6.98
CA TYR A 390 -12.23 -10.19 7.55
C TYR A 390 -13.04 -9.61 8.73
N THR A 391 -14.32 -9.98 8.85
CA THR A 391 -15.22 -9.44 9.89
C THR A 391 -14.71 -9.78 11.30
N PHE A 392 -14.25 -11.01 11.50
CA PHE A 392 -13.70 -11.50 12.78
C PHE A 392 -12.32 -10.93 13.17
N PHE A 393 -11.76 -10.00 12.39
CA PHE A 393 -10.58 -9.23 12.83
C PHE A 393 -10.95 -7.86 13.43
N ASN A 394 -12.23 -7.58 13.60
CA ASN A 394 -12.73 -6.38 14.27
C ASN A 394 -13.65 -6.81 15.44
N ASN A 395 -13.86 -5.91 16.40
CA ASN A 395 -14.64 -6.20 17.61
C ASN A 395 -16.17 -6.25 17.33
N VAL A 396 -16.65 -7.15 16.47
CA VAL A 396 -18.01 -7.16 15.90
C VAL A 396 -18.67 -8.56 15.92
N LEU A 397 -19.85 -8.68 15.31
CA LEU A 397 -20.62 -9.93 15.21
C LEU A 397 -20.47 -10.60 13.83
N MET A 398 -20.44 -11.93 13.80
CA MET A 398 -20.75 -12.76 12.63
C MET A 398 -21.95 -13.67 12.94
N PHE A 399 -22.66 -14.13 11.91
CA PHE A 399 -23.87 -14.93 12.06
C PHE A 399 -23.77 -16.28 11.34
N SER A 400 -24.50 -17.29 11.81
CA SER A 400 -24.61 -18.59 11.11
C SER A 400 -26.00 -19.22 11.28
N PRO A 401 -26.44 -20.06 10.33
CA PRO A 401 -25.81 -20.35 9.03
C PRO A 401 -25.85 -19.16 8.05
N ALA A 402 -24.80 -19.07 7.21
CA ALA A 402 -24.72 -18.16 6.09
C ALA A 402 -25.87 -18.38 5.08
N ALA A 403 -26.48 -17.30 4.58
CA ALA A 403 -27.48 -17.37 3.52
C ALA A 403 -26.84 -17.59 2.14
N SER A 404 -25.55 -17.26 2.00
CA SER A 404 -24.82 -17.34 0.74
C SER A 404 -23.44 -18.01 0.89
N LYS A 405 -22.67 -18.10 -0.20
CA LYS A 405 -21.30 -18.62 -0.19
C LYS A 405 -20.35 -17.63 0.48
N SER A 406 -20.18 -17.78 1.79
CA SER A 406 -19.24 -17.00 2.59
C SER A 406 -17.77 -17.44 2.44
N CYS A 407 -16.86 -16.55 2.81
CA CYS A 407 -15.44 -16.82 3.02
C CYS A 407 -15.17 -17.85 4.13
N PHE A 408 -16.02 -17.83 5.17
CA PHE A 408 -15.82 -18.54 6.44
C PHE A 408 -17.03 -19.42 6.81
N SER A 409 -17.70 -20.00 5.81
CA SER A 409 -18.86 -20.89 5.98
C SER A 409 -18.63 -21.93 7.10
N PRO A 410 -19.59 -22.12 8.02
CA PRO A 410 -20.98 -21.66 7.97
C PRO A 410 -21.22 -20.21 8.43
N TRP A 411 -20.19 -19.43 8.78
CA TRP A 411 -20.35 -18.05 9.25
C TRP A 411 -20.41 -17.05 8.09
N GLU A 412 -21.29 -16.05 8.18
CA GLU A 412 -21.37 -14.88 7.30
C GLU A 412 -21.13 -13.60 8.12
N GLY A 413 -20.25 -12.73 7.63
CA GLY A 413 -19.87 -11.48 8.25
C GLY A 413 -20.57 -10.26 7.65
N GLN A 414 -19.91 -9.11 7.71
CA GLN A 414 -20.41 -7.87 7.08
C GLN A 414 -20.17 -7.90 5.57
N VAL A 415 -20.99 -7.16 4.81
CA VAL A 415 -21.00 -7.20 3.34
C VAL A 415 -19.68 -6.79 2.70
N THR A 416 -18.86 -5.99 3.38
CA THR A 416 -17.52 -5.55 2.96
C THR A 416 -16.41 -6.60 3.15
N GLU A 417 -16.68 -7.75 3.77
CA GLU A 417 -15.70 -8.84 3.96
C GLU A 417 -15.18 -9.41 2.64
N ASP A 418 -13.86 -9.50 2.45
CA ASP A 418 -13.24 -10.04 1.23
C ASP A 418 -12.33 -11.24 1.53
N CYS A 419 -12.68 -12.41 1.00
CA CYS A 419 -11.97 -13.67 1.25
C CYS A 419 -10.54 -13.68 0.68
N SER A 420 -10.30 -12.90 -0.37
CA SER A 420 -8.99 -12.71 -0.99
C SER A 420 -8.23 -11.54 -0.38
N SER A 421 -8.83 -10.85 0.59
CA SER A 421 -8.35 -9.60 1.15
C SER A 421 -8.10 -8.50 0.10
N LYS A 422 -8.79 -8.59 -1.06
CA LYS A 422 -8.69 -7.61 -2.15
C LYS A 422 -9.47 -6.34 -1.79
N TRP A 423 -9.06 -5.23 -2.40
CA TRP A 423 -9.61 -3.90 -2.10
C TRP A 423 -10.94 -3.59 -2.78
N SER A 424 -11.30 -4.27 -3.87
CA SER A 424 -12.31 -3.76 -4.81
C SER A 424 -13.76 -4.07 -4.42
N LYS A 425 -14.03 -4.96 -3.46
CA LYS A 425 -15.40 -5.43 -3.16
C LYS A 425 -16.38 -4.28 -2.86
N TYR A 426 -15.93 -3.21 -2.19
CA TYR A 426 -16.76 -2.05 -1.87
C TYR A 426 -17.36 -1.34 -3.10
N LYS A 427 -16.84 -1.54 -4.31
CA LYS A 427 -17.36 -0.92 -5.54
C LYS A 427 -18.69 -1.54 -6.00
N HIS A 428 -19.04 -2.73 -5.49
CA HIS A 428 -20.14 -3.57 -5.96
C HIS A 428 -21.18 -3.80 -4.85
N ASP A 429 -22.46 -3.91 -5.20
CA ASP A 429 -23.50 -4.27 -4.23
C ASP A 429 -23.38 -5.74 -3.77
N PRO A 430 -23.74 -6.06 -2.50
CA PRO A 430 -24.28 -5.16 -1.48
C PRO A 430 -23.24 -4.32 -0.72
N ALA A 431 -21.93 -4.53 -0.94
CA ALA A 431 -20.88 -3.86 -0.18
C ALA A 431 -20.84 -2.34 -0.39
N ALA A 432 -21.15 -1.88 -1.61
CA ALA A 432 -21.30 -0.47 -1.96
C ALA A 432 -22.33 0.29 -1.12
N SER A 433 -23.32 -0.42 -0.57
CA SER A 433 -24.42 0.11 0.25
C SER A 433 -24.21 -0.08 1.77
N CYS A 434 -23.01 -0.50 2.20
CA CYS A 434 -22.71 -0.80 3.61
C CYS A 434 -22.84 0.42 4.53
N GLN A 435 -23.63 0.28 5.60
CA GLN A 435 -23.81 1.32 6.62
C GLN A 435 -24.13 0.77 8.01
N GLY A 436 -23.33 1.16 9.00
CA GLY A 436 -23.75 1.27 10.40
C GLY A 436 -24.35 2.64 10.69
N ARG A 437 -24.88 2.81 11.91
CA ARG A 437 -25.38 4.10 12.43
C ARG A 437 -25.31 4.18 13.95
N VAL A 438 -24.63 5.19 14.47
CA VAL A 438 -24.79 5.61 15.88
C VAL A 438 -26.19 6.20 16.07
N VAL A 439 -26.98 5.59 16.96
CA VAL A 439 -28.36 5.95 17.28
C VAL A 439 -28.43 7.00 18.39
N ALA A 440 -27.59 6.83 19.41
CA ALA A 440 -27.45 7.73 20.55
C ALA A 440 -26.02 7.66 21.08
N ALA A 441 -25.48 8.79 21.53
CA ALA A 441 -24.23 8.86 22.28
C ALA A 441 -24.34 10.04 23.26
N VAL A 442 -24.24 9.77 24.55
CA VAL A 442 -24.44 10.78 25.60
C VAL A 442 -23.72 10.39 26.89
N GLU A 443 -23.16 11.40 27.57
CA GLU A 443 -22.65 11.29 28.93
C GLU A 443 -23.62 12.00 29.87
N LYS A 444 -23.94 11.38 31.01
CA LYS A 444 -24.69 12.00 32.11
C LYS A 444 -24.13 11.52 33.45
N ASN A 445 -23.63 12.44 34.27
CA ASN A 445 -23.15 12.19 35.63
C ASN A 445 -22.03 11.13 35.73
N GLY A 446 -21.10 11.11 34.77
CA GLY A 446 -20.00 10.16 34.68
C GLY A 446 -20.34 8.84 34.00
N VAL A 447 -21.63 8.57 33.73
CA VAL A 447 -22.08 7.38 32.99
C VAL A 447 -22.22 7.72 31.51
N VAL A 448 -21.58 6.93 30.65
CA VAL A 448 -21.66 7.09 29.19
C VAL A 448 -22.58 6.03 28.60
N PHE A 449 -23.55 6.45 27.80
CA PHE A 449 -24.44 5.57 27.03
C PHE A 449 -24.22 5.78 25.53
N ILE A 450 -23.94 4.70 24.80
CA ILE A 450 -23.84 4.67 23.34
C ILE A 450 -24.71 3.53 22.80
N ARG A 451 -25.50 3.80 21.76
CA ARG A 451 -26.22 2.76 21.00
C ARG A 451 -25.88 2.88 19.52
N GLY A 452 -25.51 1.78 18.87
CA GLY A 452 -25.41 1.66 17.42
C GLY A 452 -26.39 0.64 16.84
N GLU A 453 -26.70 0.80 15.56
CA GLU A 453 -27.50 -0.11 14.74
C GLU A 453 -26.66 -0.56 13.54
N GLY A 454 -26.43 -1.86 13.43
CA GLY A 454 -25.51 -2.48 12.48
C GLY A 454 -26.19 -3.20 11.32
N VAL A 455 -27.53 -3.30 11.28
CA VAL A 455 -28.26 -4.12 10.30
C VAL A 455 -27.88 -3.81 8.83
N GLY A 456 -27.60 -2.55 8.50
CA GLY A 456 -27.19 -2.12 7.15
C GLY A 456 -25.76 -2.50 6.74
N ALA A 457 -24.99 -3.16 7.62
CA ALA A 457 -23.69 -3.74 7.31
C ALA A 457 -23.75 -5.25 7.00
N TYR A 458 -24.90 -5.90 7.16
CA TYR A 458 -25.10 -7.33 6.93
C TYR A 458 -25.96 -7.60 5.69
N ASN A 459 -25.84 -8.81 5.13
CA ASN A 459 -26.62 -9.21 3.96
C ASN A 459 -28.13 -9.26 4.30
N PRO A 460 -29.01 -8.54 3.56
CA PRO A 460 -30.46 -8.57 3.81
C PRO A 460 -31.09 -9.97 3.73
N GLN A 461 -30.47 -10.92 3.03
CA GLN A 461 -30.92 -12.32 2.94
C GLN A 461 -30.81 -13.10 4.28
N LEU A 462 -30.11 -12.55 5.28
CA LEU A 462 -30.10 -13.10 6.63
C LEU A 462 -31.39 -12.76 7.42
N HIS A 463 -32.26 -11.90 6.86
CA HIS A 463 -33.52 -11.43 7.46
C HIS A 463 -33.35 -10.84 8.88
N LEU A 464 -32.20 -10.20 9.15
CA LEU A 464 -31.97 -9.44 10.37
C LEU A 464 -32.85 -8.17 10.38
N ARG A 465 -33.63 -7.95 11.44
CA ARG A 465 -34.42 -6.72 11.66
C ARG A 465 -33.63 -5.67 12.41
N ASN A 466 -32.86 -6.07 13.42
CA ASN A 466 -31.96 -5.19 14.19
C ASN A 466 -30.69 -5.94 14.58
N VAL A 467 -29.55 -5.24 14.52
CA VAL A 467 -28.27 -5.65 15.11
C VAL A 467 -27.81 -4.49 15.99
N GLN A 468 -28.41 -4.38 17.17
CA GLN A 468 -28.16 -3.26 18.09
C GLN A 468 -27.07 -3.61 19.09
N ARG A 469 -26.13 -2.69 19.27
CA ARG A 469 -25.09 -2.76 20.30
C ARG A 469 -25.23 -1.57 21.24
N ASN A 470 -25.27 -1.83 22.53
CA ASN A 470 -25.35 -0.84 23.59
C ASN A 470 -24.06 -0.89 24.41
N LEU A 471 -23.46 0.27 24.69
CA LEU A 471 -22.34 0.42 25.62
C LEU A 471 -22.77 1.34 26.75
N ILE A 472 -22.56 0.90 27.98
CA ILE A 472 -22.88 1.60 29.21
C ILE A 472 -21.64 1.59 30.10
N LEU A 473 -20.88 2.68 30.10
CA LEU A 473 -19.74 2.85 30.99
C LEU A 473 -20.27 3.27 32.37
N LEU A 474 -20.45 2.30 33.27
CA LEU A 474 -21.01 2.49 34.62
C LEU A 474 -20.03 3.18 35.57
N HIS A 475 -18.75 2.89 35.39
CA HIS A 475 -17.60 3.48 36.08
C HIS A 475 -16.41 3.47 35.09
N PRO A 476 -15.39 4.34 35.20
CA PRO A 476 -14.23 4.29 34.30
C PRO A 476 -13.58 2.91 34.14
N GLN A 477 -13.65 2.04 35.16
CA GLN A 477 -13.15 0.66 35.12
C GLN A 477 -14.25 -0.41 34.98
N LEU A 478 -15.51 -0.04 34.71
CA LEU A 478 -16.65 -0.96 34.56
C LEU A 478 -17.49 -0.59 33.34
N LEU A 479 -17.31 -1.34 32.25
CA LEU A 479 -18.09 -1.20 31.03
C LEU A 479 -19.05 -2.38 30.89
N LEU A 480 -20.33 -2.10 30.74
CA LEU A 480 -21.35 -3.06 30.34
C LEU A 480 -21.64 -2.88 28.85
N LEU A 481 -21.55 -3.96 28.07
CA LEU A 481 -22.01 -4.03 26.68
C LEU A 481 -23.24 -4.94 26.62
N VAL A 482 -24.28 -4.54 25.88
CA VAL A 482 -25.44 -5.39 25.59
C VAL A 482 -25.71 -5.39 24.09
N ASP A 483 -25.54 -6.56 23.48
CA ASP A 483 -25.98 -6.82 22.11
C ASP A 483 -27.43 -7.31 22.11
N GLN A 484 -28.21 -6.80 21.16
CA GLN A 484 -29.58 -7.21 20.91
C GLN A 484 -29.76 -7.49 19.42
N ILE A 485 -30.12 -8.73 19.12
CA ILE A 485 -30.30 -9.26 17.77
C ILE A 485 -31.79 -9.59 17.59
N HIS A 486 -32.45 -8.93 16.65
CA HIS A 486 -33.86 -9.16 16.32
C HIS A 486 -33.91 -9.84 14.94
N LEU A 487 -34.41 -11.07 14.92
CA LEU A 487 -34.60 -11.86 13.71
C LEU A 487 -35.97 -11.56 13.09
N GLY A 488 -36.03 -11.55 11.75
CA GLY A 488 -37.28 -11.71 11.02
C GLY A 488 -37.83 -13.13 11.17
N GLU A 489 -39.14 -13.28 10.95
CA GLU A 489 -39.84 -14.57 11.10
C GLU A 489 -39.26 -15.68 10.21
N ASP A 490 -38.78 -15.34 9.01
CA ASP A 490 -38.16 -16.27 8.05
C ASP A 490 -36.61 -16.32 8.14
N SER A 491 -36.00 -15.79 9.21
CA SER A 491 -34.54 -15.80 9.33
C SER A 491 -33.99 -17.21 9.54
N PRO A 492 -32.97 -17.65 8.76
CA PRO A 492 -32.36 -18.97 8.92
C PRO A 492 -31.37 -19.03 10.08
N LEU A 493 -31.15 -17.92 10.80
CA LEU A 493 -30.04 -17.77 11.75
C LEU A 493 -30.25 -18.51 13.07
N GLU A 494 -29.24 -19.30 13.47
CA GLU A 494 -29.23 -20.09 14.70
C GLU A 494 -28.21 -19.60 15.74
N ARG A 495 -27.12 -18.94 15.31
CA ARG A 495 -26.03 -18.50 16.21
C ARG A 495 -25.41 -17.19 15.78
N ALA A 496 -24.95 -16.41 16.75
CA ALA A 496 -24.02 -15.30 16.56
C ALA A 496 -22.67 -15.61 17.20
N ALA A 497 -21.60 -15.04 16.65
CA ALA A 497 -20.24 -15.09 17.19
C ALA A 497 -19.74 -13.66 17.38
N SER A 498 -19.36 -13.32 18.61
CA SER A 498 -18.87 -12.01 19.04
C SER A 498 -17.36 -12.05 19.24
N PHE A 499 -16.64 -11.21 18.51
CA PHE A 499 -15.19 -11.14 18.57
C PHE A 499 -14.72 -9.97 19.43
N PHE A 500 -13.71 -10.20 20.28
CA PHE A 500 -13.09 -9.19 21.12
C PHE A 500 -11.57 -9.36 21.10
N HIS A 501 -10.85 -8.31 20.72
CA HIS A 501 -9.44 -8.33 20.36
C HIS A 501 -8.53 -7.66 21.39
N ASN A 502 -7.30 -8.17 21.48
CA ASN A 502 -6.16 -7.45 22.01
C ASN A 502 -4.94 -7.75 21.13
N VAL A 503 -4.39 -6.72 20.50
CA VAL A 503 -3.30 -6.87 19.53
C VAL A 503 -1.97 -7.26 20.18
N ASP A 504 -1.71 -6.83 21.41
CA ASP A 504 -0.42 -7.03 22.09
C ASP A 504 -0.38 -8.30 22.94
N PHE A 505 -1.50 -8.70 23.57
CA PHE A 505 -1.56 -9.76 24.57
C PHE A 505 -2.65 -10.80 24.28
N PRO A 506 -2.39 -12.11 24.44
CA PRO A 506 -3.42 -13.13 24.36
C PRO A 506 -4.35 -13.11 25.57
N PHE A 507 -5.60 -13.55 25.36
CA PHE A 507 -6.57 -13.76 26.42
C PHE A 507 -6.39 -15.14 27.07
N GLU A 508 -6.52 -15.19 28.39
CA GLU A 508 -6.63 -16.40 29.20
C GLU A 508 -8.10 -16.66 29.57
N GLU A 509 -8.48 -17.93 29.68
CA GLU A 509 -9.82 -18.35 30.10
C GLU A 509 -10.04 -18.12 31.61
N THR A 510 -11.26 -17.72 32.00
CA THR A 510 -11.70 -17.72 33.40
C THR A 510 -13.17 -18.11 33.50
N VAL A 511 -13.59 -18.61 34.67
CA VAL A 511 -14.99 -18.92 34.99
C VAL A 511 -15.21 -18.67 36.48
N VAL A 512 -16.32 -18.03 36.83
CA VAL A 512 -16.74 -17.76 38.22
C VAL A 512 -18.22 -18.07 38.32
N ASP A 513 -18.62 -18.92 39.27
CA ASP A 513 -20.01 -19.31 39.53
C ASP A 513 -20.81 -19.75 38.28
N GLY A 514 -20.13 -20.40 37.33
CA GLY A 514 -20.71 -20.85 36.05
C GLY A 514 -20.73 -19.80 34.93
N VAL A 515 -20.36 -18.54 35.23
CA VAL A 515 -20.21 -17.46 34.26
C VAL A 515 -18.82 -17.53 33.63
N HIS A 516 -18.74 -17.84 32.34
CA HIS A 516 -17.50 -17.85 31.59
C HIS A 516 -17.01 -16.43 31.30
N GLY A 517 -15.70 -16.33 31.14
CA GLY A 517 -15.00 -15.08 30.92
C GLY A 517 -13.63 -15.26 30.28
N ALA A 518 -12.99 -14.12 30.03
CA ALA A 518 -11.63 -14.00 29.54
C ALA A 518 -10.89 -12.94 30.35
N LEU A 519 -9.57 -13.06 30.46
CA LEU A 519 -8.73 -12.03 31.11
C LEU A 519 -7.42 -11.81 30.35
N ILE A 520 -6.82 -10.64 30.56
CA ILE A 520 -5.42 -10.37 30.19
C ILE A 520 -4.63 -9.97 31.43
N ARG A 521 -3.33 -10.30 31.43
CA ARG A 521 -2.39 -9.91 32.49
C ARG A 521 -1.62 -8.67 32.07
N GLN A 522 -1.76 -7.60 32.85
CA GLN A 522 -1.01 -6.36 32.69
C GLN A 522 -0.16 -6.10 33.95
N ARG A 523 0.75 -5.14 33.87
CA ARG A 523 1.70 -4.84 34.97
C ARG A 523 1.02 -4.30 36.23
N ASP A 524 -0.14 -3.68 36.06
CA ASP A 524 -0.98 -3.04 37.07
C ASP A 524 -2.14 -3.94 37.55
N GLY A 525 -2.33 -5.12 36.94
CA GLY A 525 -3.28 -6.12 37.43
C GLY A 525 -3.92 -6.99 36.35
N LEU A 526 -5.06 -7.59 36.70
CA LEU A 526 -5.86 -8.42 35.80
C LEU A 526 -7.03 -7.60 35.25
N TYR A 527 -7.12 -7.51 33.93
CA TYR A 527 -8.28 -6.97 33.24
C TYR A 527 -9.16 -8.13 32.80
N LYS A 528 -10.42 -8.15 33.23
CA LYS A 528 -11.33 -9.30 33.11
C LYS A 528 -12.57 -8.93 32.29
N MET A 529 -13.12 -9.89 31.58
CA MET A 529 -14.46 -9.80 30.99
C MET A 529 -15.26 -11.06 31.27
N TYR A 530 -16.56 -10.91 31.53
CA TYR A 530 -17.50 -12.02 31.74
C TYR A 530 -18.74 -11.79 30.88
N TRP A 531 -19.43 -12.86 30.48
CA TRP A 531 -20.61 -12.74 29.63
C TRP A 531 -21.68 -13.78 29.97
N MET A 532 -22.94 -13.44 29.69
CA MET A 532 -24.06 -14.37 29.66
C MET A 532 -25.16 -13.84 28.75
N ASP A 533 -26.02 -14.74 28.28
CA ASP A 533 -27.23 -14.38 27.56
C ASP A 533 -28.37 -13.96 28.52
N ASP A 534 -29.49 -13.50 27.97
CA ASP A 534 -30.66 -13.07 28.76
C ASP A 534 -31.45 -14.19 29.45
N THR A 535 -31.01 -15.44 29.36
CA THR A 535 -31.46 -16.57 30.21
C THR A 535 -30.48 -16.87 31.36
N GLY A 536 -29.37 -16.14 31.46
CA GLY A 536 -28.29 -16.40 32.39
C GLY A 536 -27.34 -17.53 31.96
N TYR A 537 -27.50 -18.06 30.75
CA TYR A 537 -26.59 -19.06 30.22
C TYR A 537 -25.31 -18.41 29.68
N SER A 538 -24.16 -18.98 30.03
CA SER A 538 -22.84 -18.50 29.62
C SER A 538 -22.10 -19.62 28.90
N GLU A 539 -21.95 -19.51 27.58
CA GLU A 539 -21.19 -20.47 26.77
C GLU A 539 -19.68 -20.19 26.88
N LYS A 540 -18.86 -21.26 26.89
CA LYS A 540 -17.41 -21.13 26.91
C LYS A 540 -16.90 -20.51 25.60
N GLY A 541 -16.14 -19.42 25.73
CA GLY A 541 -15.50 -18.73 24.61
C GLY A 541 -14.38 -19.56 23.98
N SER A 542 -14.11 -19.32 22.71
CA SER A 542 -12.95 -19.86 21.99
C SER A 542 -11.86 -18.80 21.86
N PHE A 543 -10.60 -19.20 21.99
CA PHE A 543 -9.45 -18.30 22.10
C PHE A 543 -8.49 -18.54 20.93
N ALA A 544 -7.99 -17.47 20.31
CA ALA A 544 -7.06 -17.57 19.19
C ALA A 544 -5.99 -16.46 19.21
N SER A 545 -4.77 -16.85 18.86
CA SER A 545 -3.67 -15.95 18.47
C SER A 545 -3.38 -16.19 17.01
N VAL A 546 -3.65 -15.21 16.15
CA VAL A 546 -3.58 -15.37 14.69
C VAL A 546 -2.53 -14.44 14.13
N THR A 547 -1.61 -14.98 13.32
CA THR A 547 -0.65 -14.18 12.57
C THR A 547 -1.23 -13.69 11.25
N TYR A 548 -0.82 -12.51 10.81
CA TYR A 548 -1.26 -11.98 9.51
C TYR A 548 -0.46 -12.57 8.33
N PRO A 549 -1.07 -12.63 7.12
CA PRO A 549 -0.38 -13.06 5.92
C PRO A 549 0.89 -12.24 5.64
N ARG A 550 1.86 -12.86 4.95
CA ARG A 550 3.06 -12.16 4.51
C ARG A 550 2.68 -10.98 3.60
N GLY A 551 3.15 -9.78 3.96
CA GLY A 551 2.84 -8.51 3.28
C GLY A 551 2.31 -7.46 4.25
N TYR A 552 1.64 -7.88 5.33
CA TYR A 552 1.22 -6.98 6.40
C TYR A 552 2.39 -6.62 7.33
N PRO A 553 2.50 -5.36 7.82
CA PRO A 553 3.62 -4.88 8.61
C PRO A 553 3.57 -5.25 10.10
N TYR A 554 2.47 -5.87 10.55
CA TYR A 554 2.25 -6.26 11.95
C TYR A 554 2.05 -7.77 12.09
N ASN A 555 2.46 -8.30 13.25
CA ASN A 555 2.53 -9.74 13.49
C ASN A 555 1.16 -10.43 13.38
N GLY A 556 0.08 -9.77 13.79
CA GLY A 556 -1.26 -10.34 13.88
C GLY A 556 -2.04 -9.79 15.08
N THR A 557 -3.02 -10.55 15.57
CA THR A 557 -3.89 -10.16 16.69
C THR A 557 -4.31 -11.38 17.53
N ASN A 558 -4.68 -11.15 18.78
CA ASN A 558 -5.30 -12.16 19.64
C ASN A 558 -6.77 -11.80 19.84
N TYR A 559 -7.64 -12.81 19.94
CA TYR A 559 -9.06 -12.60 20.24
C TYR A 559 -9.70 -13.72 21.04
N VAL A 560 -10.78 -13.36 21.71
CA VAL A 560 -11.82 -14.30 22.18
C VAL A 560 -13.03 -14.19 21.25
N ASN A 561 -13.57 -15.35 20.87
CA ASN A 561 -14.80 -15.52 20.10
C ASN A 561 -15.84 -16.17 21.02
N VAL A 562 -16.86 -15.38 21.39
CA VAL A 562 -17.99 -15.81 22.22
C VAL A 562 -19.16 -16.16 21.31
N THR A 563 -19.56 -17.43 21.28
CA THR A 563 -20.75 -17.87 20.56
C THR A 563 -22.00 -17.67 21.43
N THR A 564 -23.13 -17.37 20.80
CA THR A 564 -24.44 -17.26 21.46
C THR A 564 -25.50 -17.87 20.56
N HIS A 565 -26.31 -18.76 21.13
CA HIS A 565 -27.48 -19.34 20.46
C HIS A 565 -28.58 -18.30 20.29
N LEU A 566 -29.10 -18.17 19.07
CA LEU A 566 -30.16 -17.21 18.75
C LEU A 566 -31.53 -17.80 19.05
N ARG A 567 -32.27 -17.11 19.92
CA ARG A 567 -33.68 -17.31 20.21
C ARG A 567 -34.51 -16.35 19.35
N SER A 568 -35.51 -16.88 18.67
CA SER A 568 -36.49 -16.07 17.92
C SER A 568 -37.58 -15.54 18.86
N PRO A 569 -38.07 -14.28 18.69
CA PRO A 569 -37.64 -13.31 17.69
C PRO A 569 -36.45 -12.45 18.12
N VAL A 570 -36.13 -12.39 19.42
CA VAL A 570 -35.08 -11.52 19.97
C VAL A 570 -34.13 -12.32 20.85
N THR A 571 -32.84 -12.14 20.62
CA THR A 571 -31.76 -12.62 21.49
C THR A 571 -31.01 -11.43 22.07
N ARG A 572 -30.67 -11.48 23.36
CA ARG A 572 -29.81 -10.49 24.01
C ARG A 572 -28.67 -11.19 24.75
N ALA A 573 -27.49 -10.60 24.67
CA ALA A 573 -26.31 -11.05 25.40
C ALA A 573 -25.60 -9.84 26.00
N ALA A 574 -25.13 -9.96 27.25
CA ALA A 574 -24.36 -8.92 27.90
C ALA A 574 -22.97 -9.37 28.28
N TYR A 575 -22.05 -8.41 28.25
CA TYR A 575 -20.62 -8.58 28.46
C TYR A 575 -20.18 -7.48 29.43
N LEU A 576 -19.54 -7.86 30.53
CA LEU A 576 -19.08 -6.96 31.58
C LEU A 576 -17.55 -6.93 31.58
N PHE A 577 -16.95 -5.76 31.32
CA PHE A 577 -15.50 -5.54 31.26
C PHE A 577 -15.05 -4.79 32.51
N ILE A 578 -14.04 -5.32 33.19
CA ILE A 578 -13.65 -4.99 34.57
C ILE A 578 -12.15 -4.66 34.61
N GLY A 579 -11.81 -3.47 35.09
CA GLY A 579 -10.44 -3.05 35.42
C GLY A 579 -9.98 -3.54 36.80
N PRO A 580 -8.67 -3.57 37.07
CA PRO A 580 -8.07 -4.26 38.21
C PRO A 580 -8.48 -3.71 39.59
N SER A 581 -9.00 -2.48 39.68
CA SER A 581 -9.44 -1.90 40.95
C SER A 581 -10.87 -2.28 41.37
N ILE A 582 -11.63 -3.01 40.54
CA ILE A 582 -13.02 -3.37 40.85
C ILE A 582 -13.13 -4.87 41.14
N ASP A 583 -13.71 -5.18 42.30
CA ASP A 583 -14.17 -6.52 42.64
C ASP A 583 -15.68 -6.62 42.39
N VAL A 584 -16.09 -7.43 41.41
CA VAL A 584 -17.50 -7.69 41.08
C VAL A 584 -17.96 -8.92 41.85
N GLN A 585 -18.93 -8.74 42.74
CA GLN A 585 -19.47 -9.78 43.63
C GLN A 585 -20.72 -10.44 43.06
N SER A 586 -21.46 -9.75 42.18
CA SER A 586 -22.61 -10.31 41.49
C SER A 586 -22.79 -9.67 40.12
N PHE A 587 -23.14 -10.50 39.14
CA PHE A 587 -23.55 -10.09 37.80
C PHE A 587 -24.73 -10.99 37.42
N SER A 588 -25.92 -10.42 37.28
CA SER A 588 -27.13 -11.15 36.93
C SER A 588 -27.95 -10.41 35.88
N ILE A 589 -28.68 -11.18 35.08
CA ILE A 589 -29.48 -10.68 33.96
C ILE A 589 -30.87 -11.32 34.02
N HIS A 590 -31.89 -10.49 33.87
CA HIS A 590 -33.28 -10.93 33.75
C HIS A 590 -33.93 -10.16 32.60
N GLY A 591 -34.43 -10.89 31.60
CA GLY A 591 -35.11 -10.29 30.44
C GLY A 591 -36.53 -10.82 30.27
N ASP A 592 -37.43 -9.94 29.82
CA ASP A 592 -38.73 -10.31 29.26
C ASP A 592 -38.82 -9.90 27.77
N ALA A 593 -40.00 -9.98 27.15
CA ALA A 593 -40.18 -9.66 25.74
C ALA A 593 -39.98 -8.17 25.37
N GLN A 594 -39.93 -7.25 26.35
CA GLN A 594 -39.88 -5.79 26.16
C GLN A 594 -38.67 -5.13 26.82
N GLN A 595 -38.15 -5.71 27.90
CA GLN A 595 -37.11 -5.13 28.74
C GLN A 595 -36.01 -6.16 29.08
N LEU A 596 -34.79 -5.67 29.25
CA LEU A 596 -33.66 -6.40 29.80
C LEU A 596 -33.11 -5.63 31.00
N ASP A 597 -33.00 -6.33 32.13
CA ASP A 597 -32.49 -5.82 33.39
C ASP A 597 -31.13 -6.49 33.65
N VAL A 598 -30.10 -5.68 33.88
CA VAL A 598 -28.75 -6.12 34.23
C VAL A 598 -28.38 -5.54 35.57
N PHE A 599 -28.13 -6.40 36.56
CA PHE A 599 -27.70 -6.02 37.89
C PHE A 599 -26.23 -6.40 38.09
N VAL A 600 -25.42 -5.43 38.55
CA VAL A 600 -24.01 -5.62 38.86
C VAL A 600 -23.73 -5.05 40.25
N ALA A 601 -23.31 -5.91 41.18
CA ALA A 601 -22.86 -5.51 42.50
C ALA A 601 -21.34 -5.63 42.59
N THR A 602 -20.68 -4.58 43.06
CA THR A 602 -19.26 -4.57 43.42
C THR A 602 -19.10 -4.52 44.93
N SER A 603 -17.86 -4.60 45.42
CA SER A 603 -17.54 -4.39 46.84
C SER A 603 -17.93 -3.01 47.40
N GLU A 604 -18.15 -2.02 46.53
CA GLU A 604 -18.38 -0.61 46.91
C GLU A 604 -19.73 -0.04 46.42
N HIS A 605 -20.24 -0.55 45.29
CA HIS A 605 -21.35 0.05 44.54
C HIS A 605 -22.34 -0.99 43.99
N ALA A 606 -23.58 -0.60 43.79
CA ALA A 606 -24.61 -1.39 43.10
C ALA A 606 -25.14 -0.65 41.87
N TYR A 607 -25.14 -1.34 40.73
CA TYR A 607 -25.62 -0.83 39.45
C TYR A 607 -26.79 -1.67 38.93
N ALA A 608 -27.87 -1.01 38.50
CA ALA A 608 -28.97 -1.63 37.77
C ALA A 608 -29.17 -0.90 36.43
N THR A 609 -29.08 -1.63 35.32
CA THR A 609 -29.28 -1.10 33.96
C THR A 609 -30.50 -1.73 33.33
N TYR A 610 -31.42 -0.88 32.85
CA TYR A 610 -32.66 -1.27 32.20
C TYR A 610 -32.61 -0.83 30.74
N LEU A 611 -32.84 -1.75 29.81
CA LEU A 611 -32.81 -1.54 28.36
C LEU A 611 -34.11 -2.03 27.73
N TRP A 612 -34.66 -1.28 26.78
CA TRP A 612 -35.90 -1.65 26.08
C TRP A 612 -35.66 -2.16 24.66
N THR A 613 -36.42 -3.18 24.29
CA THR A 613 -36.16 -4.03 23.13
C THR A 613 -36.70 -3.52 21.81
N GLY A 614 -37.65 -2.59 21.80
CA GLY A 614 -38.19 -2.02 20.56
C GLY A 614 -38.53 -0.55 20.66
N GLU A 615 -38.78 0.08 19.52
CA GLU A 615 -39.35 1.43 19.47
C GLU A 615 -40.87 1.40 19.72
N THR A 616 -41.31 0.94 20.89
CA THR A 616 -42.74 0.94 21.21
C THR A 616 -43.29 2.35 21.36
N ALA A 617 -44.49 2.58 20.83
CA ALA A 617 -45.19 3.86 20.92
C ALA A 617 -45.58 4.12 22.39
N GLY A 618 -44.87 5.05 23.03
CA GLY A 618 -45.07 5.41 24.44
C GLY A 618 -43.80 5.33 25.30
N GLN A 619 -42.78 4.56 24.89
CA GLN A 619 -41.51 4.49 25.63
C GLN A 619 -40.57 5.65 25.24
N SER A 620 -40.32 6.54 26.21
CA SER A 620 -39.57 7.79 26.03
C SER A 620 -38.05 7.68 26.19
N ALA A 621 -37.50 6.49 26.48
CA ALA A 621 -36.08 6.31 26.76
C ALA A 621 -35.44 5.10 26.07
N PHE A 622 -34.12 5.18 25.88
CA PHE A 622 -33.26 4.11 25.36
C PHE A 622 -32.78 3.18 26.48
N ALA A 623 -32.37 3.78 27.61
CA ALA A 623 -31.85 3.09 28.78
C ALA A 623 -32.12 3.89 30.07
N GLN A 624 -32.16 3.18 31.20
CA GLN A 624 -32.10 3.76 32.53
C GLN A 624 -31.00 3.08 33.33
N VAL A 625 -30.16 3.85 34.01
CA VAL A 625 -29.15 3.34 34.95
C VAL A 625 -29.49 3.84 36.34
N ILE A 626 -29.41 2.96 37.34
CA ILE A 626 -29.41 3.31 38.75
C ILE A 626 -28.01 2.95 39.27
N ALA A 627 -27.24 3.95 39.67
CA ALA A 627 -25.96 3.79 40.36
C ALA A 627 -26.15 4.17 41.83
N ASP A 628 -26.13 3.18 42.71
CA ASP A 628 -26.51 3.25 44.13
C ASP A 628 -27.90 3.86 44.36
N ARG A 629 -27.97 5.19 44.51
CA ARG A 629 -29.22 5.97 44.69
C ARG A 629 -29.50 6.94 43.54
N GLN A 630 -28.56 7.09 42.61
CA GLN A 630 -28.65 8.05 41.51
C GLN A 630 -29.32 7.40 40.30
N LYS A 631 -30.53 7.88 39.98
CA LYS A 631 -31.25 7.51 38.76
C LYS A 631 -30.80 8.38 37.59
N ILE A 632 -30.27 7.75 36.56
CA ILE A 632 -29.80 8.36 35.32
C ILE A 632 -30.67 7.83 34.17
N LEU A 633 -31.32 8.74 33.44
CA LEU A 633 -32.21 8.39 32.33
C LEU A 633 -31.59 8.84 31.01
N PHE A 634 -31.46 7.91 30.07
CA PHE A 634 -31.04 8.16 28.70
C PHE A 634 -32.28 8.18 27.80
N ASP A 635 -32.98 9.30 27.86
CA ASP A 635 -34.22 9.57 27.13
C ASP A 635 -33.97 9.77 25.61
N ARG A 636 -35.03 9.71 24.79
CA ARG A 636 -34.93 9.87 23.33
C ARG A 636 -34.53 11.28 22.87
N SER A 637 -34.41 12.29 23.74
CA SER A 637 -33.86 13.59 23.32
C SER A 637 -32.36 13.53 23.01
N SER A 638 -31.64 12.54 23.57
CA SER A 638 -30.24 12.26 23.21
C SER A 638 -30.08 11.38 21.96
N ALA A 639 -31.13 11.24 21.14
CA ALA A 639 -31.05 10.56 19.85
C ALA A 639 -30.28 11.42 18.84
N ILE A 640 -29.30 10.81 18.16
CA ILE A 640 -28.55 11.45 17.09
C ILE A 640 -29.44 11.53 15.85
N ARG A 641 -29.64 12.75 15.34
CA ARG A 641 -30.38 13.01 14.10
C ARG A 641 -29.43 13.04 12.92
N SER A 642 -29.76 12.33 11.85
CA SER A 642 -29.02 12.43 10.59
C SER A 642 -29.32 13.76 9.90
N SER A 643 -28.27 14.50 9.56
CA SER A 643 -28.34 15.73 8.76
C SER A 643 -27.84 15.46 7.34
N VAL A 644 -28.54 16.00 6.34
CA VAL A 644 -28.10 15.97 4.95
C VAL A 644 -27.36 17.27 4.67
N VAL A 645 -26.07 17.19 4.36
CA VAL A 645 -25.28 18.35 3.94
C VAL A 645 -25.64 18.68 2.48
N PRO A 646 -26.01 19.94 2.15
CA PRO A 646 -26.31 20.34 0.78
C PRO A 646 -25.05 20.27 -0.11
N GLU A 647 -25.25 20.16 -1.43
CA GLU A 647 -24.16 20.30 -2.39
C GLU A 647 -23.56 21.72 -2.34
N VAL A 648 -22.24 21.83 -2.50
CA VAL A 648 -21.56 23.13 -2.58
C VAL A 648 -22.01 23.86 -3.84
N LYS A 649 -22.67 25.01 -3.66
CA LYS A 649 -23.13 25.86 -4.76
C LYS A 649 -21.97 26.27 -5.66
N ASP A 650 -22.22 26.30 -6.96
CA ASP A 650 -21.29 26.77 -8.00
C ASP A 650 -19.91 26.05 -7.96
N TYR A 651 -19.89 24.77 -7.55
CA TYR A 651 -18.68 23.97 -7.35
C TYR A 651 -17.70 23.99 -8.53
N ALA A 652 -18.21 23.96 -9.77
CA ALA A 652 -17.41 24.03 -10.98
C ALA A 652 -16.77 25.41 -11.19
N VAL A 653 -17.52 26.48 -10.90
CA VAL A 653 -17.05 27.87 -11.04
C VAL A 653 -15.96 28.17 -10.01
N LEU A 654 -16.09 27.67 -8.78
CA LEU A 654 -15.10 27.83 -7.72
C LEU A 654 -13.73 27.23 -8.11
N VAL A 655 -13.71 26.05 -8.71
CA VAL A 655 -12.47 25.43 -9.22
C VAL A 655 -11.90 26.24 -10.39
N GLU A 656 -12.73 26.66 -11.34
CA GLU A 656 -12.28 27.43 -12.51
C GLU A 656 -11.73 28.82 -12.12
N GLN A 657 -12.28 29.44 -11.07
CA GLN A 657 -11.77 30.68 -10.48
C GLN A 657 -10.36 30.48 -9.89
N ASN A 658 -10.17 29.47 -9.03
CA ASN A 658 -8.85 29.17 -8.46
C ASN A 658 -7.82 28.81 -9.54
N LEU A 659 -8.24 28.17 -10.65
CA LEU A 659 -7.38 27.92 -11.81
C LEU A 659 -6.93 29.19 -12.55
N GLN A 660 -7.55 30.36 -12.36
CA GLN A 660 -7.04 31.61 -12.97
C GLN A 660 -5.83 32.20 -12.21
N HIS A 661 -5.65 31.86 -10.93
CA HIS A 661 -4.68 32.51 -10.04
C HIS A 661 -3.22 32.23 -10.41
N PHE A 662 -2.89 31.03 -10.92
CA PHE A 662 -1.50 30.68 -11.25
C PHE A 662 -1.00 31.31 -12.56
N LYS A 663 -1.88 31.57 -13.53
CA LYS A 663 -1.51 32.06 -14.87
C LYS A 663 -0.75 33.40 -14.87
N PRO A 664 -1.15 34.44 -14.10
CA PRO A 664 -0.38 35.68 -13.96
C PRO A 664 1.05 35.49 -13.42
N VAL A 665 1.28 34.48 -12.58
CA VAL A 665 2.60 34.19 -12.00
C VAL A 665 3.55 33.66 -13.08
N PHE A 666 3.06 32.76 -13.94
CA PHE A 666 3.80 32.26 -15.09
C PHE A 666 4.11 33.37 -16.11
N GLN A 667 3.12 34.22 -16.44
CA GLN A 667 3.31 35.38 -17.32
C GLN A 667 4.32 36.41 -16.75
N LEU A 668 4.36 36.59 -15.43
CA LEU A 668 5.35 37.45 -14.77
C LEU A 668 6.76 36.87 -14.87
N LEU A 669 6.94 35.56 -14.67
CA LEU A 669 8.23 34.88 -14.80
C LEU A 669 8.74 34.91 -16.24
N GLU A 670 7.89 34.65 -17.23
CA GLU A 670 8.21 34.78 -18.65
C GLU A 670 8.77 36.18 -18.96
N LYS A 671 8.04 37.23 -18.55
CA LYS A 671 8.45 38.63 -18.72
C LYS A 671 9.78 38.94 -18.02
N GLN A 672 10.03 38.39 -16.84
CA GLN A 672 11.31 38.55 -16.14
C GLN A 672 12.45 37.87 -16.88
N ILE A 673 12.27 36.64 -17.36
CA ILE A 673 13.29 35.89 -18.11
C ILE A 673 13.63 36.64 -19.41
N LEU A 674 12.63 37.00 -20.22
CA LEU A 674 12.82 37.77 -21.45
C LEU A 674 13.54 39.11 -21.19
N SER A 675 13.30 39.78 -20.05
CA SER A 675 13.98 41.04 -19.71
C SER A 675 15.47 40.92 -19.34
N ARG A 676 15.90 39.73 -18.88
CA ARG A 676 17.30 39.47 -18.48
C ARG A 676 18.19 39.09 -19.67
N VAL A 677 17.58 38.63 -20.76
CA VAL A 677 18.27 38.21 -21.98
C VAL A 677 18.72 39.44 -22.78
N ARG A 678 20.05 39.63 -22.91
CA ARG A 678 20.63 40.82 -23.58
C ARG A 678 21.43 40.56 -24.86
N ASN A 679 21.88 39.32 -25.11
CA ASN A 679 22.68 38.96 -26.31
C ASN A 679 22.01 37.85 -27.14
N THR A 680 22.15 37.91 -28.47
CA THR A 680 21.51 37.01 -29.45
C THR A 680 21.65 35.52 -29.16
N ALA A 681 22.85 35.04 -28.82
CA ALA A 681 23.09 33.62 -28.54
C ALA A 681 22.48 33.18 -27.19
N SER A 682 22.48 34.06 -26.18
CA SER A 682 21.73 33.85 -24.94
C SER A 682 20.23 33.88 -25.22
N PHE A 683 19.77 34.71 -26.16
CA PHE A 683 18.36 34.80 -26.53
C PHE A 683 17.87 33.52 -27.18
N ARG A 684 18.58 32.98 -28.17
CA ARG A 684 18.22 31.70 -28.81
C ARG A 684 18.13 30.58 -27.77
N LYS A 685 19.17 30.39 -26.95
CA LYS A 685 19.22 29.35 -25.90
C LYS A 685 18.19 29.53 -24.76
N THR A 686 17.79 30.76 -24.45
CA THR A 686 16.72 31.01 -23.45
C THR A 686 15.33 30.89 -24.06
N ALA A 687 15.14 31.29 -25.32
CA ALA A 687 13.87 31.14 -26.01
C ALA A 687 13.60 29.66 -26.38
N GLU A 688 14.62 28.87 -26.72
CA GLU A 688 14.56 27.40 -26.83
C GLU A 688 14.16 26.69 -25.52
N ARG A 689 14.41 27.31 -24.36
CA ARG A 689 13.94 26.82 -23.05
C ARG A 689 12.53 27.26 -22.70
N LEU A 690 12.07 28.39 -23.23
CA LEU A 690 10.72 28.92 -23.04
C LEU A 690 9.69 28.38 -24.05
N LEU A 691 10.15 28.01 -25.25
CA LEU A 691 9.33 27.68 -26.41
C LEU A 691 9.79 26.33 -27.00
N ARG A 692 9.23 25.22 -26.50
CA ARG A 692 9.32 23.90 -27.15
C ARG A 692 7.98 23.59 -27.83
N PHE A 693 7.73 24.20 -28.97
CA PHE A 693 6.61 23.75 -29.81
C PHE A 693 6.96 22.40 -30.45
N SER A 694 5.94 21.58 -30.72
CA SER A 694 6.10 20.31 -31.43
C SER A 694 6.61 20.48 -32.86
N ASP A 695 6.50 21.70 -33.41
CA ASP A 695 7.02 22.10 -34.71
C ASP A 695 8.24 23.03 -34.54
N LYS A 696 9.40 22.60 -35.05
CA LYS A 696 10.63 23.40 -35.07
C LYS A 696 10.48 24.69 -35.87
N ARG A 697 9.65 24.71 -36.92
CA ARG A 697 9.48 25.84 -37.83
C ARG A 697 8.71 26.99 -37.15
N GLN A 698 7.66 26.64 -36.39
CA GLN A 698 6.94 27.59 -35.54
C GLN A 698 7.80 28.10 -34.38
N THR A 699 8.69 27.25 -33.84
CA THR A 699 9.64 27.63 -32.81
C THR A 699 10.63 28.69 -33.33
N GLU A 700 11.27 28.45 -34.49
CA GLU A 700 12.16 29.44 -35.13
C GLU A 700 11.42 30.75 -35.48
N GLU A 701 10.23 30.70 -36.09
CA GLU A 701 9.45 31.92 -36.38
C GLU A 701 9.07 32.72 -35.13
N ALA A 702 8.70 32.05 -34.03
CA ALA A 702 8.38 32.71 -32.77
C ALA A 702 9.62 33.37 -32.15
N ILE A 703 10.76 32.65 -32.15
CA ILE A 703 12.05 33.17 -31.68
C ILE A 703 12.45 34.40 -32.49
N ASP A 704 12.38 34.34 -33.82
CA ASP A 704 12.76 35.45 -34.70
C ASP A 704 11.82 36.66 -34.58
N ARG A 705 10.50 36.45 -34.40
CA ARG A 705 9.54 37.56 -34.15
C ARG A 705 9.84 38.26 -32.82
N ILE A 706 10.05 37.52 -31.73
CA ILE A 706 10.33 38.13 -30.42
C ILE A 706 11.72 38.80 -30.44
N PHE A 707 12.70 38.21 -31.14
CA PHE A 707 14.02 38.81 -31.33
C PHE A 707 13.97 40.12 -32.14
N ALA A 708 13.16 40.16 -33.22
CA ALA A 708 12.95 41.37 -34.01
C ALA A 708 12.28 42.50 -33.20
N ILE A 709 11.29 42.18 -32.36
CA ILE A 709 10.65 43.14 -31.45
C ILE A 709 11.67 43.69 -30.43
N SER A 710 12.51 42.82 -29.87
CA SER A 710 13.60 43.21 -28.96
C SER A 710 14.63 44.15 -29.63
N GLN A 711 15.09 43.82 -30.83
CA GLN A 711 16.03 44.66 -31.59
C GLN A 711 15.43 46.03 -31.96
N GLN A 712 14.18 46.08 -32.43
CA GLN A 712 13.51 47.36 -32.74
C GLN A 712 13.41 48.27 -31.51
N GLN A 713 13.27 47.71 -30.31
CA GLN A 713 13.24 48.48 -29.07
C GLN A 713 14.63 48.96 -28.63
N GLN A 714 15.69 48.15 -28.77
CA GLN A 714 17.07 48.61 -28.52
C GLN A 714 17.45 49.77 -29.46
N GLN A 715 17.06 49.70 -30.74
CA GLN A 715 17.25 50.81 -31.70
C GLN A 715 16.40 52.06 -31.37
N ARG A 716 15.21 51.90 -30.76
CA ARG A 716 14.41 53.05 -30.28
C ARG A 716 14.99 53.68 -29.01
N GLN A 717 15.59 52.88 -28.10
CA GLN A 717 16.32 53.41 -26.94
C GLN A 717 17.63 54.13 -27.32
N SER A 718 18.35 53.68 -28.34
CA SER A 718 19.55 54.38 -28.80
C SER A 718 19.21 55.71 -29.49
N LYS A 719 18.11 55.76 -30.27
CA LYS A 719 17.62 57.01 -30.89
C LYS A 719 17.05 58.02 -29.88
N SER A 720 16.43 57.60 -28.78
CA SER A 720 15.86 58.55 -27.80
C SER A 720 16.90 59.28 -26.94
N LYS A 721 18.15 58.77 -26.85
CA LYS A 721 19.24 59.46 -26.14
C LYS A 721 19.69 60.78 -26.76
N LYS A 722 19.24 61.14 -27.98
CA LYS A 722 19.60 62.41 -28.64
C LYS A 722 18.61 63.57 -28.47
N ASN A 723 17.40 63.34 -27.92
CA ASN A 723 16.44 64.42 -27.64
C ASN A 723 15.83 64.28 -26.23
N ARG A 724 16.31 65.11 -25.30
CA ARG A 724 15.93 65.07 -23.89
C ARG A 724 14.89 66.15 -23.58
N ARG A 725 13.59 65.78 -23.55
CA ARG A 725 12.51 66.38 -22.72
C ARG A 725 11.17 65.72 -23.08
N GLY A 726 10.46 65.19 -22.09
CA GLY A 726 9.12 64.62 -22.29
C GLY A 726 8.76 63.58 -21.24
N GLY A 727 7.88 63.93 -20.31
CA GLY A 727 7.23 62.95 -19.43
C GLY A 727 6.06 62.30 -20.16
N LYS A 728 6.11 60.97 -20.34
CA LYS A 728 4.95 60.09 -20.56
C LYS A 728 5.36 58.65 -20.27
N ARG A 729 4.64 57.95 -19.38
CA ARG A 729 4.75 56.50 -19.18
C ARG A 729 4.35 55.82 -20.49
N TYR A 730 5.29 55.20 -21.19
CA TYR A 730 4.97 54.39 -22.37
C TYR A 730 4.55 52.98 -21.93
N LYS A 731 3.38 52.54 -22.39
CA LYS A 731 2.90 51.16 -22.23
C LYS A 731 3.87 50.19 -22.88
N PHE A 732 4.36 49.24 -22.09
CA PHE A 732 5.15 48.10 -22.52
C PHE A 732 4.33 46.85 -22.15
N VAL A 733 4.24 45.87 -23.07
CA VAL A 733 3.43 44.63 -22.98
C VAL A 733 1.92 44.80 -23.23
N ASP A 734 1.52 44.77 -24.51
CA ASP A 734 0.15 44.44 -24.99
C ASP A 734 0.20 43.64 -26.33
N ALA A 735 1.40 43.17 -26.76
CA ALA A 735 1.63 42.69 -28.14
C ALA A 735 2.56 41.45 -28.25
N VAL A 736 2.65 40.64 -27.19
CA VAL A 736 3.16 39.26 -27.27
C VAL A 736 1.92 38.34 -27.24
N PRO A 737 1.78 37.35 -28.15
CA PRO A 737 0.68 36.40 -28.08
C PRO A 737 0.65 35.68 -26.73
N ASP A 738 -0.52 35.42 -26.16
CA ASP A 738 -0.64 34.61 -24.94
C ASP A 738 -0.27 33.15 -25.25
N ILE A 739 1.02 32.84 -25.10
CA ILE A 739 1.60 31.51 -25.35
C ILE A 739 0.92 30.46 -24.47
N PHE A 740 0.52 30.81 -23.25
CA PHE A 740 -0.21 29.91 -22.37
C PHE A 740 -1.61 29.59 -22.92
N ALA A 741 -2.36 30.56 -23.49
CA ALA A 741 -3.62 30.24 -24.16
C ALA A 741 -3.44 29.28 -25.36
N GLN A 742 -2.34 29.38 -26.11
CA GLN A 742 -2.04 28.43 -27.19
C GLN A 742 -1.68 27.03 -26.65
N ILE A 743 -0.90 26.97 -25.56
CA ILE A 743 -0.61 25.73 -24.83
C ILE A 743 -1.91 25.07 -24.36
N GLU A 744 -2.87 25.84 -23.84
CA GLU A 744 -4.17 25.32 -23.36
C GLU A 744 -5.07 24.78 -24.47
N VAL A 745 -5.06 25.38 -25.66
CA VAL A 745 -5.78 24.85 -26.84
C VAL A 745 -5.17 23.51 -27.30
N ASN A 746 -3.85 23.37 -27.22
CA ASN A 746 -3.18 22.11 -27.55
C ASN A 746 -3.36 21.05 -26.43
N GLU A 747 -3.29 21.44 -25.15
CA GLU A 747 -3.60 20.59 -24.00
C GLU A 747 -4.99 19.99 -24.13
N ARG A 748 -6.03 20.80 -24.40
CA ARG A 748 -7.40 20.31 -24.58
C ARG A 748 -7.51 19.20 -25.63
N LYS A 749 -6.79 19.31 -26.76
CA LYS A 749 -6.75 18.29 -27.81
C LYS A 749 -6.00 17.01 -27.39
N VAL A 750 -4.87 17.16 -26.68
CA VAL A 750 -4.08 16.03 -26.17
C VAL A 750 -4.84 15.30 -25.06
N ARG A 751 -5.43 16.05 -24.12
CA ARG A 751 -6.27 15.54 -23.02
C ARG A 751 -7.51 14.82 -23.51
N GLN A 752 -8.23 15.37 -24.51
CA GLN A 752 -9.33 14.64 -25.14
C GLN A 752 -8.86 13.32 -25.76
N LYS A 753 -7.73 13.29 -26.47
CA LYS A 753 -7.17 12.04 -27.01
C LYS A 753 -6.78 11.05 -25.90
N ALA A 754 -6.13 11.51 -24.83
CA ALA A 754 -5.74 10.66 -23.70
C ALA A 754 -6.96 10.11 -22.93
N GLN A 755 -7.99 10.94 -22.71
CA GLN A 755 -9.25 10.52 -22.08
C GLN A 755 -10.04 9.55 -22.96
N ILE A 756 -10.05 9.73 -24.28
CA ILE A 756 -10.65 8.79 -25.22
C ILE A 756 -9.87 7.47 -25.24
N LEU A 757 -8.53 7.50 -25.10
CA LEU A 757 -7.71 6.30 -25.00
C LEU A 757 -8.02 5.52 -23.71
N ALA A 758 -7.99 6.21 -22.56
CA ALA A 758 -8.32 5.65 -21.24
C ALA A 758 -9.81 5.28 -21.04
N GLN A 759 -10.69 5.68 -21.96
CA GLN A 759 -12.08 5.20 -22.05
C GLN A 759 -12.27 4.06 -23.07
N LYS A 760 -11.32 3.87 -24.01
CA LYS A 760 -11.32 2.76 -24.97
C LYS A 760 -10.57 1.53 -24.46
N GLU A 761 -9.68 1.73 -23.49
CA GLU A 761 -9.29 0.68 -22.56
C GLU A 761 -10.54 0.30 -21.74
N LEU A 762 -11.23 -0.74 -22.24
CA LEU A 762 -12.26 -1.50 -21.53
C LEU A 762 -11.74 -1.90 -20.14
N PRO A 763 -12.65 -2.06 -19.14
CA PRO A 763 -12.36 -1.71 -17.76
C PRO A 763 -11.03 -2.29 -17.30
N VAL A 764 -10.19 -1.41 -16.72
CA VAL A 764 -8.94 -1.74 -16.03
C VAL A 764 -9.12 -3.10 -15.37
N ASP A 765 -8.31 -4.07 -15.82
CA ASP A 765 -8.33 -5.42 -15.30
C ASP A 765 -8.25 -5.32 -13.77
N GLU A 766 -9.26 -5.84 -13.06
CA GLU A 766 -9.34 -5.69 -11.60
C GLU A 766 -8.12 -6.34 -10.92
N ASP A 767 -7.38 -7.20 -11.64
CA ASP A 767 -6.12 -7.81 -11.23
C ASP A 767 -4.84 -6.98 -11.55
N GLU A 768 -4.91 -5.88 -12.34
CA GLU A 768 -3.79 -4.92 -12.48
C GLU A 768 -3.81 -3.81 -11.41
N GLU A 769 -4.99 -3.24 -11.11
CA GLU A 769 -5.17 -2.27 -10.01
C GLU A 769 -4.81 -2.90 -8.63
N MET A 770 -4.79 -4.24 -8.57
CA MET A 770 -4.49 -5.06 -7.40
C MET A 770 -3.00 -5.15 -7.03
N LYS A 771 -2.06 -4.78 -7.92
CA LYS A 771 -0.61 -4.84 -7.62
C LYS A 771 -0.07 -3.58 -6.92
N ASP A 772 -0.85 -2.51 -6.87
CA ASP A 772 -0.36 -1.17 -6.51
C ASP A 772 -0.38 -0.85 -5.00
N LEU A 773 -0.75 -1.82 -4.16
CA LEU A 773 -1.02 -1.60 -2.73
C LEU A 773 -0.28 -2.56 -1.77
N LEU A 774 0.46 -3.55 -2.28
CA LEU A 774 1.15 -4.55 -1.44
C LEU A 774 2.63 -4.24 -1.15
N ASP A 775 3.26 -3.28 -1.84
CA ASP A 775 4.71 -3.08 -1.81
C ASP A 775 5.22 -2.10 -0.73
N PHE A 776 4.34 -1.49 0.08
CA PHE A 776 4.75 -0.46 1.04
C PHE A 776 5.35 -0.97 2.36
N ALA A 777 5.50 -2.28 2.53
CA ALA A 777 6.03 -2.91 3.75
C ALA A 777 7.54 -3.23 3.71
N ASP A 778 8.23 -3.08 2.56
CA ASP A 778 9.60 -3.59 2.43
C ASP A 778 10.71 -2.53 2.67
N ILE A 779 11.85 -3.05 3.17
CA ILE A 779 13.16 -2.44 3.46
C ILE A 779 13.37 -1.98 4.94
N THR A 780 13.78 -2.93 5.78
CA THR A 780 15.23 -3.07 6.07
C THR A 780 15.60 -4.51 6.40
N TYR A 781 16.59 -5.06 5.68
CA TYR A 781 17.09 -6.43 5.85
C TYR A 781 17.85 -6.63 7.17
N GLU A 782 17.67 -7.78 7.81
CA GLU A 782 18.81 -8.69 8.06
C GLU A 782 18.39 -10.16 7.97
N LYS A 783 19.29 -11.02 7.49
CA LYS A 783 18.94 -12.32 6.88
C LYS A 783 19.18 -13.48 7.86
N HIS A 784 18.41 -13.54 8.94
CA HIS A 784 18.42 -14.73 9.81
C HIS A 784 17.39 -15.77 9.36
N LYS A 785 17.91 -16.90 8.86
CA LYS A 785 17.13 -18.12 8.70
C LYS A 785 16.70 -18.63 10.07
N ASN A 786 15.41 -18.86 10.25
CA ASN A 786 14.92 -20.16 10.72
C ASN A 786 13.69 -20.49 9.88
N GLY A 787 13.58 -21.75 9.47
CA GLY A 787 12.54 -22.17 8.54
C GLY A 787 11.25 -22.51 9.28
N ASP A 788 10.13 -22.08 8.71
CA ASP A 788 8.91 -22.89 8.79
C ASP A 788 8.12 -22.80 7.49
N VAL A 789 7.34 -23.85 7.21
CA VAL A 789 7.03 -24.28 5.84
C VAL A 789 5.75 -23.65 5.27
N MET A 790 5.81 -23.25 3.99
CA MET A 790 4.69 -22.79 3.18
C MET A 790 3.60 -23.87 3.02
N ASN A 791 2.53 -23.81 3.80
CA ASN A 791 1.30 -24.58 3.56
C ASN A 791 0.27 -23.75 2.77
N GLY A 792 0.51 -23.66 1.45
CA GLY A 792 -0.33 -22.91 0.50
C GLY A 792 -1.00 -23.82 -0.55
N ARG A 793 -2.13 -24.43 -0.18
CA ARG A 793 -3.20 -24.97 -1.06
C ARG A 793 -2.80 -25.48 -2.48
N PHE A 794 -2.40 -26.75 -2.56
CA PHE A 794 -2.84 -27.66 -3.64
C PHE A 794 -3.91 -28.63 -3.09
N GLY A 795 -4.95 -28.06 -2.49
CA GLY A 795 -5.96 -28.77 -1.70
C GLY A 795 -7.14 -29.32 -2.50
N GLN A 796 -6.91 -30.14 -3.52
CA GLN A 796 -7.95 -31.00 -4.13
C GLN A 796 -7.37 -32.35 -4.58
N ALA A 797 -7.42 -33.35 -3.70
CA ALA A 797 -7.11 -34.74 -4.03
C ALA A 797 -7.92 -35.75 -3.19
N ARG A 798 -9.25 -35.58 -3.09
CA ARG A 798 -10.18 -36.65 -2.67
C ARG A 798 -10.68 -37.44 -3.89
N MET A 799 -9.76 -37.96 -4.71
CA MET A 799 -10.11 -38.66 -5.95
C MET A 799 -9.25 -39.91 -6.22
N CYS A 800 -8.51 -40.44 -5.24
CA CYS A 800 -7.96 -41.79 -5.40
C CYS A 800 -9.14 -42.78 -5.53
N PRO A 801 -9.21 -43.62 -6.57
CA PRO A 801 -10.38 -44.46 -6.85
C PRO A 801 -10.55 -45.63 -5.86
N CYS A 802 -9.56 -45.86 -4.99
CA CYS A 802 -9.53 -46.90 -3.96
C CYS A 802 -9.93 -48.29 -4.47
N SER A 803 -9.39 -48.61 -5.65
CA SER A 803 -9.57 -49.86 -6.37
C SER A 803 -8.20 -50.41 -6.73
N VAL A 804 -7.99 -51.71 -6.48
CA VAL A 804 -6.71 -52.41 -6.69
C VAL A 804 -6.15 -52.18 -8.10
N ALA A 805 -7.02 -52.19 -9.11
CA ALA A 805 -6.63 -52.02 -10.52
C ALA A 805 -6.34 -50.56 -10.91
N TRP A 806 -6.95 -49.57 -10.25
CA TRP A 806 -6.92 -48.16 -10.69
C TRP A 806 -6.00 -47.27 -9.86
N ASN A 807 -5.70 -47.61 -8.61
CA ASN A 807 -4.88 -46.77 -7.72
C ASN A 807 -3.49 -46.46 -8.30
N LEU A 808 -2.79 -47.50 -8.79
CA LEU A 808 -1.46 -47.38 -9.39
C LEU A 808 -1.44 -46.49 -10.65
N PRO A 809 -2.22 -46.77 -11.72
CA PRO A 809 -2.22 -45.92 -12.92
C PRO A 809 -2.76 -44.51 -12.63
N TYR A 810 -3.76 -44.35 -11.76
CA TYR A 810 -4.31 -43.05 -11.41
C TYR A 810 -3.26 -42.16 -10.72
N GLY A 811 -2.60 -42.65 -9.66
CA GLY A 811 -1.57 -41.88 -8.96
C GLY A 811 -0.37 -41.53 -9.84
N LEU A 812 0.04 -42.44 -10.73
CA LEU A 812 1.12 -42.20 -11.70
C LEU A 812 0.76 -41.14 -12.75
N VAL A 813 -0.49 -41.06 -13.20
CA VAL A 813 -0.94 -40.01 -14.13
C VAL A 813 -0.74 -38.61 -13.52
N PHE A 814 -1.20 -38.38 -12.30
CA PHE A 814 -1.03 -37.07 -11.65
C PHE A 814 0.42 -36.76 -11.24
N LEU A 815 1.25 -37.79 -11.01
CA LEU A 815 2.67 -37.60 -10.76
C LEU A 815 3.45 -37.24 -12.03
N LEU A 816 3.19 -37.92 -13.16
CA LEU A 816 4.03 -37.89 -14.35
C LEU A 816 3.48 -37.07 -15.53
N VAL A 817 2.17 -36.95 -15.72
CA VAL A 817 1.61 -36.17 -16.84
C VAL A 817 1.88 -34.67 -16.71
N PRO A 818 1.73 -34.04 -15.52
CA PRO A 818 2.16 -32.64 -15.35
C PRO A 818 3.68 -32.48 -15.53
N ALA A 819 4.48 -33.46 -15.11
CA ALA A 819 5.93 -33.46 -15.36
C ALA A 819 6.25 -33.48 -16.86
N LEU A 820 5.57 -34.33 -17.65
CA LEU A 820 5.72 -34.38 -19.10
C LEU A 820 5.23 -33.08 -19.78
N ALA A 821 4.11 -32.51 -19.34
CA ALA A 821 3.60 -31.25 -19.85
C ALA A 821 4.59 -30.09 -19.61
N LEU A 822 5.16 -30.01 -18.41
CA LEU A 822 6.21 -29.03 -18.07
C LEU A 822 7.50 -29.25 -18.88
N PHE A 823 7.85 -30.50 -19.19
CA PHE A 823 9.03 -30.82 -20.00
C PHE A 823 8.86 -30.35 -21.45
N LEU A 824 7.71 -30.67 -22.07
CA LEU A 824 7.36 -30.22 -23.41
C LEU A 824 7.26 -28.69 -23.48
N LEU A 825 6.66 -28.06 -22.47
CA LEU A 825 6.62 -26.60 -22.36
C LEU A 825 8.04 -26.00 -22.26
N GLY A 826 8.97 -26.64 -21.56
CA GLY A 826 10.38 -26.25 -21.50
C GLY A 826 11.07 -26.21 -22.88
N TYR A 827 10.77 -27.15 -23.78
CA TYR A 827 11.24 -27.07 -25.17
C TYR A 827 10.58 -25.93 -25.95
N VAL A 828 9.27 -25.74 -25.80
CA VAL A 828 8.48 -24.71 -26.49
C VAL A 828 8.88 -23.29 -26.06
N LEU A 829 9.28 -23.08 -24.80
CA LEU A 829 9.73 -21.78 -24.30
C LEU A 829 11.22 -21.51 -24.57
N SER A 830 12.00 -22.53 -24.92
CA SER A 830 13.43 -22.38 -25.22
C SER A 830 13.66 -21.75 -26.60
N ALA A 831 14.14 -20.51 -26.60
CA ALA A 831 14.55 -19.80 -27.82
C ALA A 831 15.62 -20.56 -28.64
N ARG A 832 16.47 -21.39 -27.99
CA ARG A 832 17.45 -22.23 -28.70
C ARG A 832 16.79 -23.36 -29.49
N THR A 833 15.67 -23.90 -29.00
CA THR A 833 14.87 -24.88 -29.75
C THR A 833 14.41 -24.26 -31.07
N TRP A 834 13.88 -23.04 -31.02
CA TRP A 834 13.44 -22.33 -32.22
C TRP A 834 14.60 -21.91 -33.13
N ARG A 835 15.75 -21.47 -32.61
CA ARG A 835 16.96 -21.23 -33.43
C ARG A 835 17.48 -22.50 -34.12
N LEU A 836 17.26 -23.67 -33.53
CA LEU A 836 17.64 -24.96 -34.13
C LEU A 836 16.64 -25.41 -35.22
N LEU A 837 15.34 -25.23 -34.99
CA LEU A 837 14.27 -25.75 -35.87
C LEU A 837 13.87 -24.78 -36.99
N THR A 838 13.96 -23.45 -36.77
CA THR A 838 13.47 -22.45 -37.71
C THR A 838 14.36 -22.42 -38.96
N GLY A 839 13.81 -22.90 -40.08
CA GLY A 839 14.52 -23.00 -41.36
C GLY A 839 15.06 -24.40 -41.69
N CYS A 840 14.94 -25.41 -40.81
CA CYS A 840 15.35 -26.78 -41.14
C CYS A 840 14.54 -27.41 -42.28
N CYS A 841 13.27 -27.03 -42.49
CA CYS A 841 12.48 -27.58 -43.60
C CYS A 841 12.97 -27.16 -45.00
N ALA A 842 13.90 -26.21 -45.11
CA ALA A 842 14.47 -25.72 -46.37
C ALA A 842 15.95 -26.12 -46.58
N ARG A 843 16.55 -26.90 -45.68
CA ARG A 843 17.97 -27.30 -45.74
C ARG A 843 18.17 -28.71 -45.16
N SER A 844 19.17 -29.43 -45.66
CA SER A 844 19.67 -30.63 -44.97
C SER A 844 20.28 -30.22 -43.62
N CYS A 845 19.55 -30.48 -42.53
CA CYS A 845 20.04 -30.22 -41.18
C CYS A 845 21.01 -31.33 -40.77
N GLY A 846 22.30 -31.09 -41.05
CA GLY A 846 23.39 -32.05 -40.88
C GLY A 846 23.49 -32.59 -39.45
N SER A 847 23.37 -33.92 -39.34
CA SER A 847 23.38 -34.72 -38.10
C SER A 847 24.78 -34.84 -37.48
N GLY A 848 25.44 -33.71 -37.21
CA GLY A 848 26.72 -33.68 -36.53
C GLY A 848 26.61 -33.79 -35.01
N LEU A 849 27.70 -34.25 -34.37
CA LEU A 849 27.89 -34.33 -32.90
C LEU A 849 27.47 -33.03 -32.15
N ARG A 850 27.60 -31.88 -32.82
CA ARG A 850 27.20 -30.55 -32.32
C ARG A 850 25.69 -30.41 -32.09
N GLY A 851 24.85 -30.98 -32.96
CA GLY A 851 23.40 -30.94 -32.80
C GLY A 851 22.94 -31.75 -31.58
N ALA A 852 23.50 -32.95 -31.41
CA ALA A 852 23.23 -33.80 -30.26
C ALA A 852 23.61 -33.11 -28.93
N LEU A 853 24.76 -32.43 -28.88
CA LEU A 853 25.20 -31.70 -27.68
C LEU A 853 24.26 -30.53 -27.32
N VAL A 854 23.80 -29.76 -28.31
CA VAL A 854 22.84 -28.66 -28.09
C VAL A 854 21.49 -29.20 -27.65
N CYS A 855 20.99 -30.28 -28.27
CA CYS A 855 19.78 -30.96 -27.81
C CYS A 855 19.90 -31.42 -26.36
N ALA A 856 21.01 -32.04 -25.96
CA ALA A 856 21.23 -32.48 -24.58
C ALA A 856 21.22 -31.31 -23.56
N GLN A 857 21.79 -30.15 -23.90
CA GLN A 857 21.71 -28.96 -23.05
C GLN A 857 20.28 -28.41 -22.91
N ILE A 858 19.48 -28.46 -23.99
CA ILE A 858 18.06 -28.09 -23.96
C ILE A 858 17.27 -29.09 -23.11
N SER A 859 17.51 -30.40 -23.26
CA SER A 859 16.89 -31.45 -22.42
C SER A 859 17.17 -31.22 -20.93
N ALA A 860 18.43 -30.93 -20.57
CA ALA A 860 18.84 -30.73 -19.18
C ALA A 860 18.20 -29.48 -18.54
N THR A 861 17.98 -28.42 -19.31
CA THR A 861 17.31 -27.20 -18.83
C THR A 861 15.78 -27.36 -18.78
N ALA A 862 15.19 -28.03 -19.77
CA ALA A 862 13.76 -28.36 -19.78
C ALA A 862 13.35 -29.32 -18.65
N ALA A 863 14.27 -30.17 -18.16
CA ALA A 863 14.03 -31.14 -17.09
C ALA A 863 13.85 -30.52 -15.68
N VAL A 864 14.25 -29.27 -15.45
CA VAL A 864 14.27 -28.65 -14.10
C VAL A 864 12.86 -28.50 -13.50
N ALA A 865 11.90 -27.95 -14.25
CA ALA A 865 10.53 -27.80 -13.79
C ALA A 865 9.81 -29.16 -13.57
N PRO A 866 9.92 -30.16 -14.47
CA PRO A 866 9.45 -31.53 -14.23
C PRO A 866 9.99 -32.17 -12.95
N LEU A 867 11.30 -32.10 -12.72
CA LEU A 867 11.93 -32.67 -11.53
C LEU A 867 11.48 -31.95 -10.24
N THR A 868 11.28 -30.63 -10.32
CA THR A 868 10.74 -29.84 -9.21
C THR A 868 9.28 -30.20 -8.92
N TRP A 869 8.44 -30.39 -9.95
CA TRP A 869 7.07 -30.88 -9.77
C TRP A 869 7.04 -32.24 -9.09
N VAL A 870 7.82 -33.22 -9.58
CA VAL A 870 7.86 -34.56 -8.98
C VAL A 870 8.35 -34.50 -7.53
N ALA A 871 9.36 -33.69 -7.22
CA ALA A 871 9.82 -33.49 -5.85
C ALA A 871 8.74 -32.91 -4.93
N VAL A 872 8.03 -31.86 -5.36
CA VAL A 872 6.94 -31.24 -4.59
C VAL A 872 5.74 -32.19 -4.42
N ALA A 873 5.38 -32.92 -5.48
CA ALA A 873 4.32 -33.93 -5.45
C ALA A 873 4.63 -35.10 -4.51
N LEU A 874 5.90 -35.52 -4.41
CA LEU A 874 6.38 -36.51 -3.44
C LEU A 874 6.40 -35.96 -2.01
N LEU A 875 6.82 -34.71 -1.79
CA LEU A 875 6.73 -34.08 -0.46
C LEU A 875 5.28 -33.94 0.03
N GLY A 876 4.34 -33.72 -0.89
CA GLY A 876 2.89 -33.68 -0.61
C GLY A 876 2.23 -35.03 -0.35
N GLY A 877 2.90 -36.16 -0.59
CA GLY A 877 2.45 -37.52 -0.26
C GLY A 877 1.30 -38.09 -1.12
N ALA A 878 0.22 -37.34 -1.30
CA ALA A 878 -1.09 -37.87 -1.75
C ALA A 878 -1.08 -38.68 -3.06
N PHE A 879 -0.36 -38.22 -4.10
CA PHE A 879 -0.29 -38.94 -5.38
C PHE A 879 0.51 -40.23 -5.30
N TYR A 880 1.58 -40.23 -4.49
CA TYR A 880 2.38 -41.41 -4.21
C TYR A 880 1.61 -42.39 -3.32
N GLU A 881 0.95 -41.92 -2.25
CA GLU A 881 0.09 -42.74 -1.40
C GLU A 881 -0.97 -43.49 -2.23
N CYS A 882 -1.63 -42.79 -3.16
CA CYS A 882 -2.55 -43.43 -4.10
C CYS A 882 -1.83 -44.45 -5.00
N ALA A 883 -0.76 -44.08 -5.71
CA ALA A 883 -0.04 -44.99 -6.61
C ALA A 883 0.49 -46.24 -5.89
N ALA A 884 1.13 -46.04 -4.74
CA ALA A 884 1.77 -47.05 -3.91
C ALA A 884 0.76 -48.04 -3.31
N SER A 885 -0.44 -47.56 -2.93
CA SER A 885 -1.52 -48.42 -2.43
C SER A 885 -2.04 -49.45 -3.45
N GLY A 886 -1.83 -49.21 -4.75
CA GLY A 886 -2.17 -50.14 -5.83
C GLY A 886 -1.02 -51.04 -6.30
N SER A 887 0.15 -51.01 -5.64
CA SER A 887 1.32 -51.78 -6.07
C SER A 887 1.41 -53.13 -5.36
N GLU A 888 1.22 -54.24 -6.09
CA GLU A 888 1.38 -55.60 -5.55
C GLU A 888 2.78 -55.84 -4.96
N VAL A 889 3.82 -55.29 -5.58
CA VAL A 889 5.21 -55.45 -5.11
C VAL A 889 5.36 -54.78 -3.74
N LEU A 890 4.87 -53.55 -3.61
CA LEU A 890 4.94 -52.84 -2.34
C LEU A 890 4.02 -53.45 -1.27
N ALA A 891 2.87 -53.99 -1.67
CA ALA A 891 1.98 -54.76 -0.78
C ALA A 891 2.70 -55.96 -0.17
N ARG A 892 3.47 -56.70 -0.98
CA ARG A 892 4.29 -57.82 -0.48
C ARG A 892 5.37 -57.33 0.50
N TYR A 893 6.06 -56.23 0.23
CA TYR A 893 7.08 -55.71 1.16
C TYR A 893 6.50 -55.14 2.47
N LEU A 894 5.42 -54.36 2.42
CA LEU A 894 4.83 -53.70 3.60
C LEU A 894 4.03 -54.64 4.51
N CYS A 895 3.44 -55.71 3.96
CA CYS A 895 2.58 -56.63 4.72
C CYS A 895 3.27 -57.93 5.17
N VAL A 896 4.56 -58.14 4.91
CA VAL A 896 5.30 -59.29 5.45
C VAL A 896 5.27 -59.26 6.98
N GLY A 897 4.79 -60.35 7.59
CA GLY A 897 4.67 -60.49 9.04
C GLY A 897 3.53 -59.69 9.70
N ARG A 898 2.65 -59.03 8.93
CA ARG A 898 1.48 -58.30 9.44
C ARG A 898 0.19 -59.15 9.37
N ASP A 899 -0.91 -58.61 9.90
CA ASP A 899 -2.25 -59.19 9.81
C ASP A 899 -2.56 -59.64 8.36
N PRO A 900 -3.08 -60.86 8.12
CA PRO A 900 -3.42 -61.35 6.78
C PRO A 900 -4.33 -60.42 5.97
N ARG A 901 -5.13 -59.57 6.64
CA ARG A 901 -6.01 -58.56 6.02
C ARG A 901 -5.23 -57.35 5.46
N CYS A 902 -3.96 -57.17 5.81
CA CYS A 902 -3.12 -56.02 5.41
C CYS A 902 -3.10 -55.81 3.88
N ALA A 903 -2.85 -56.86 3.10
CA ALA A 903 -2.78 -56.76 1.64
C ALA A 903 -4.14 -56.39 0.99
N ALA A 904 -5.25 -56.83 1.60
CA ALA A 904 -6.60 -56.48 1.15
C ALA A 904 -7.02 -55.06 1.56
N GLN A 905 -6.45 -54.51 2.63
CA GLN A 905 -6.77 -53.17 3.15
C GLN A 905 -5.89 -52.07 2.55
N LEU A 906 -4.66 -52.38 2.10
CA LEU A 906 -3.74 -51.40 1.51
C LEU A 906 -4.38 -50.51 0.41
N PRO A 907 -5.14 -51.03 -0.57
CA PRO A 907 -5.77 -50.20 -1.61
C PRO A 907 -6.86 -49.23 -1.11
N LEU A 908 -7.37 -49.43 0.11
CA LEU A 908 -8.39 -48.59 0.74
C LEU A 908 -7.80 -47.51 1.66
N VAL A 909 -6.50 -47.60 1.99
CA VAL A 909 -5.79 -46.66 2.88
C VAL A 909 -5.98 -45.19 2.46
N PRO A 910 -5.89 -44.80 1.17
CA PRO A 910 -6.09 -43.40 0.76
C PRO A 910 -7.52 -42.86 0.97
N CYS A 911 -8.53 -43.73 1.15
CA CYS A 911 -9.93 -43.33 1.32
C CYS A 911 -10.45 -43.40 2.76
N GLN A 912 -9.69 -43.99 3.70
CA GLN A 912 -10.04 -44.04 5.14
C GLN A 912 -11.46 -44.57 5.45
N GLN A 913 -11.92 -45.61 4.73
CA GLN A 913 -13.30 -46.11 4.79
C GLN A 913 -13.57 -47.14 5.93
N ALA A 914 -12.61 -47.40 6.82
CA ALA A 914 -12.79 -48.39 7.89
C ALA A 914 -13.71 -47.91 9.03
N GLN A 915 -14.75 -48.70 9.33
CA GLN A 915 -15.63 -48.50 10.49
C GLN A 915 -15.12 -49.21 11.76
N ALA A 916 -14.43 -50.35 11.63
CA ALA A 916 -13.89 -51.10 12.77
C ALA A 916 -12.59 -50.48 13.30
N PRO A 917 -12.40 -50.37 14.63
CA PRO A 917 -11.28 -49.62 15.22
C PRO A 917 -9.90 -50.28 15.00
N ASP A 918 -9.83 -51.62 14.95
CA ASP A 918 -8.60 -52.38 14.65
C ASP A 918 -8.12 -52.11 13.22
N VAL A 919 -9.03 -52.21 12.25
CA VAL A 919 -8.74 -51.95 10.83
C VAL A 919 -8.40 -50.47 10.60
N LYS A 920 -9.06 -49.55 11.31
CA LYS A 920 -8.78 -48.11 11.23
C LYS A 920 -7.41 -47.74 11.79
N GLN A 921 -6.95 -48.43 12.83
CA GLN A 921 -5.57 -48.29 13.33
C GLN A 921 -4.56 -48.79 12.30
N LEU A 922 -4.76 -50.01 11.76
CA LEU A 922 -3.90 -50.59 10.73
C LEU A 922 -3.78 -49.67 9.49
N GLN A 923 -4.91 -49.15 8.98
CA GLN A 923 -4.90 -48.19 7.86
C GLN A 923 -4.09 -46.93 8.17
N LYS A 924 -4.17 -46.41 9.40
CA LYS A 924 -3.44 -45.21 9.84
C LYS A 924 -1.93 -45.45 9.99
N GLU A 925 -1.52 -46.66 10.35
CA GLU A 925 -0.12 -47.08 10.41
C GLU A 925 0.47 -47.21 8.99
N LEU A 926 -0.22 -47.93 8.09
CA LEU A 926 0.18 -48.02 6.68
C LEU A 926 0.22 -46.65 6.00
N GLN A 927 -0.73 -45.76 6.28
CA GLN A 927 -0.72 -44.41 5.69
C GLN A 927 0.57 -43.66 6.06
N LYS A 928 0.97 -43.66 7.35
CA LYS A 928 2.19 -43.00 7.81
C LYS A 928 3.44 -43.52 7.10
N GLU A 929 3.55 -44.83 6.86
CA GLU A 929 4.68 -45.42 6.14
C GLU A 929 4.71 -45.01 4.67
N LEU A 930 3.55 -44.96 4.00
CA LEU A 930 3.45 -44.47 2.62
C LEU A 930 3.81 -42.97 2.51
N THR A 931 3.33 -42.14 3.44
CA THR A 931 3.71 -40.72 3.51
C THR A 931 5.21 -40.56 3.73
N ALA A 932 5.81 -41.34 4.65
CA ALA A 932 7.24 -41.31 4.94
C ALA A 932 8.09 -41.75 3.73
N HIS A 933 7.71 -42.82 3.04
CA HIS A 933 8.36 -43.25 1.80
C HIS A 933 8.32 -42.14 0.74
N SER A 934 7.17 -41.47 0.58
CA SER A 934 7.03 -40.37 -0.38
C SER A 934 7.95 -39.19 -0.05
N GLN A 935 7.97 -38.75 1.21
CA GLN A 935 8.78 -37.63 1.66
C GLN A 935 10.28 -37.92 1.56
N VAL A 936 10.73 -39.13 1.92
CA VAL A 936 12.13 -39.56 1.76
C VAL A 936 12.53 -39.55 0.28
N LEU A 937 11.70 -40.09 -0.62
CA LEU A 937 11.97 -40.05 -2.07
C LEU A 937 12.02 -38.60 -2.60
N GLY A 938 11.14 -37.72 -2.13
CA GLY A 938 11.17 -36.29 -2.45
C GLY A 938 12.47 -35.61 -2.03
N TRP A 939 12.92 -35.82 -0.79
CA TRP A 939 14.17 -35.25 -0.28
C TRP A 939 15.41 -35.82 -0.97
N VAL A 940 15.44 -37.13 -1.25
CA VAL A 940 16.54 -37.76 -2.02
C VAL A 940 16.62 -37.18 -3.43
N LEU A 941 15.47 -37.00 -4.11
CA LEU A 941 15.43 -36.38 -5.44
C LEU A 941 15.96 -34.94 -5.41
N ILE A 942 15.57 -34.14 -4.42
CA ILE A 942 16.06 -32.77 -4.23
C ILE A 942 17.58 -32.77 -4.01
N ALA A 943 18.10 -33.64 -3.14
CA ALA A 943 19.54 -33.74 -2.88
C ALA A 943 20.32 -34.11 -4.15
N VAL A 944 19.86 -35.09 -4.92
CA VAL A 944 20.48 -35.51 -6.19
C VAL A 944 20.47 -34.36 -7.21
N VAL A 945 19.35 -33.66 -7.37
CA VAL A 945 19.24 -32.53 -8.31
C VAL A 945 20.18 -31.39 -7.91
N ILE A 946 20.26 -31.03 -6.62
CA ILE A 946 21.18 -29.98 -6.13
C ILE A 946 22.64 -30.39 -6.37
N ILE A 947 23.02 -31.63 -6.03
CA ILE A 947 24.39 -32.13 -6.22
C ILE A 947 24.77 -32.12 -7.72
N LEU A 948 23.89 -32.59 -8.59
CA LEU A 948 24.11 -32.58 -10.04
C LEU A 948 24.24 -31.15 -10.58
N LEU A 949 23.36 -30.22 -10.18
CA LEU A 949 23.44 -28.81 -10.59
C LEU A 949 24.74 -28.15 -10.11
N LEU A 950 25.19 -28.42 -8.89
CA LEU A 950 26.46 -27.92 -8.36
C LEU A 950 27.66 -28.49 -9.12
N ILE A 951 27.68 -29.79 -9.39
CA ILE A 951 28.75 -30.44 -10.17
C ILE A 951 28.78 -29.91 -11.60
N CYS A 952 27.65 -29.89 -12.31
CA CYS A 952 27.56 -29.38 -13.67
C CYS A 952 27.95 -27.90 -13.77
N THR A 953 27.51 -27.07 -12.82
CA THR A 953 27.90 -25.64 -12.77
C THR A 953 29.38 -25.49 -12.50
N SER A 954 29.93 -26.21 -11.52
CA SER A 954 31.36 -26.16 -11.16
C SER A 954 32.26 -26.58 -12.33
N ILE A 955 31.93 -27.68 -13.00
CA ILE A 955 32.65 -28.15 -14.19
C ILE A 955 32.53 -27.13 -15.33
N THR A 956 31.33 -26.62 -15.62
CA THR A 956 31.12 -25.65 -16.71
C THR A 956 31.85 -24.32 -16.47
N ARG A 957 31.96 -23.88 -15.21
CA ARG A 957 32.72 -22.68 -14.84
C ARG A 957 34.23 -22.93 -14.86
N CYS A 958 34.69 -24.11 -14.42
CA CYS A 958 36.10 -24.51 -14.45
C CYS A 958 36.66 -24.70 -15.86
N LEU A 959 35.83 -25.21 -16.79
CA LEU A 959 36.19 -25.42 -18.19
C LEU A 959 35.85 -24.21 -19.09
N SER A 960 35.54 -23.05 -18.51
CA SER A 960 35.17 -21.87 -19.29
C SER A 960 36.40 -21.24 -19.96
N PRO A 961 36.39 -21.00 -21.29
CA PRO A 961 37.54 -20.42 -22.01
C PRO A 961 37.69 -18.89 -21.81
N VAL A 962 36.86 -18.28 -20.95
CA VAL A 962 36.83 -16.84 -20.68
C VAL A 962 36.82 -16.59 -19.17
N SER A 963 37.45 -15.51 -18.72
CA SER A 963 37.51 -15.19 -17.29
C SER A 963 36.12 -14.82 -16.72
N TYR A 964 35.92 -15.00 -15.40
CA TYR A 964 34.65 -14.68 -14.74
C TYR A 964 34.17 -13.23 -14.99
N LEU A 965 35.09 -12.26 -14.95
CA LEU A 965 34.76 -10.85 -15.22
C LEU A 965 34.44 -10.61 -16.70
N GLN A 966 35.16 -11.26 -17.62
CA GLN A 966 34.89 -11.20 -19.05
C GLN A 966 33.52 -11.81 -19.38
N LEU A 967 33.14 -12.94 -18.76
CA LEU A 967 31.81 -13.55 -18.88
C LEU A 967 30.70 -12.60 -18.36
N LYS A 968 30.94 -11.88 -17.26
CA LYS A 968 29.99 -10.90 -16.72
C LYS A 968 29.83 -9.69 -17.64
N PHE A 969 30.92 -9.17 -18.19
CA PHE A 969 30.88 -8.11 -19.21
C PHE A 969 30.14 -8.59 -20.48
N TRP A 970 30.38 -9.84 -20.91
CA TRP A 970 29.72 -10.45 -22.06
C TRP A 970 28.19 -10.49 -21.91
N LYS A 971 27.68 -10.93 -20.74
CA LYS A 971 26.23 -10.87 -20.44
C LYS A 971 25.67 -9.44 -20.58
N ILE A 972 26.39 -8.45 -20.03
CA ILE A 972 25.97 -7.03 -20.08
C ILE A 972 25.95 -6.52 -21.53
N TYR A 973 27.00 -6.81 -22.32
CA TYR A 973 27.07 -6.41 -23.73
C TYR A 973 25.86 -6.94 -24.52
N LEU A 974 25.53 -8.22 -24.39
CA LEU A 974 24.41 -8.84 -25.10
C LEU A 974 23.06 -8.23 -24.75
N GLN A 975 22.83 -7.93 -23.47
CA GLN A 975 21.60 -7.26 -23.04
C GLN A 975 21.47 -5.86 -23.66
N GLN A 976 22.56 -5.09 -23.70
CA GLN A 976 22.57 -3.77 -24.33
C GLN A 976 22.37 -3.86 -25.86
N GLU A 977 23.06 -4.79 -26.53
CA GLU A 977 22.93 -4.99 -27.97
C GLU A 977 21.50 -5.40 -28.37
N GLN A 978 20.85 -6.31 -27.61
CA GLN A 978 19.47 -6.71 -27.85
C GLN A 978 18.46 -5.57 -27.61
N GLN A 979 18.64 -4.77 -26.55
CA GLN A 979 17.79 -3.60 -26.28
C GLN A 979 17.89 -2.55 -27.40
N ILE A 980 19.11 -2.22 -27.84
CA ILE A 980 19.36 -1.27 -28.92
C ILE A 980 18.78 -1.78 -30.24
N LEU A 981 19.02 -3.06 -30.59
CA LEU A 981 18.49 -3.68 -31.79
C LEU A 981 16.96 -3.66 -31.83
N LYS A 982 16.30 -4.01 -30.72
CA LYS A 982 14.82 -3.99 -30.62
C LYS A 982 14.26 -2.56 -30.78
N SER A 983 14.90 -1.57 -30.15
CA SER A 983 14.49 -0.16 -30.26
C SER A 983 14.61 0.33 -31.72
N GLN A 984 15.78 0.14 -32.34
CA GLN A 984 16.04 0.59 -33.71
C GLN A 984 15.19 -0.15 -34.75
N ALA A 985 14.98 -1.47 -34.58
CA ALA A 985 14.08 -2.24 -35.46
C ALA A 985 12.62 -1.75 -35.37
N THR A 986 12.16 -1.40 -34.16
CA THR A 986 10.79 -0.87 -33.95
C THR A 986 10.63 0.51 -34.58
N GLU A 987 11.62 1.40 -34.43
CA GLU A 987 11.62 2.72 -35.05
C GLU A 987 11.62 2.62 -36.57
N HIS A 988 12.52 1.82 -37.15
CA HIS A 988 12.63 1.62 -38.61
C HIS A 988 11.37 0.97 -39.20
N ALA A 989 10.81 -0.04 -38.55
CA ALA A 989 9.54 -0.65 -38.97
C ALA A 989 8.37 0.34 -38.90
N THR A 990 8.34 1.22 -37.89
CA THR A 990 7.31 2.27 -37.76
C THR A 990 7.44 3.31 -38.86
N GLN A 991 8.65 3.69 -39.26
CA GLN A 991 8.90 4.62 -40.37
C GLN A 991 8.46 4.00 -41.71
N LEU A 992 8.88 2.76 -41.99
CA LEU A 992 8.50 2.02 -43.20
C LEU A 992 6.98 1.81 -43.29
N ALA A 993 6.31 1.45 -42.18
CA ALA A 993 4.86 1.28 -42.15
C ALA A 993 4.12 2.60 -42.41
N LYS A 994 4.59 3.73 -41.86
CA LYS A 994 4.00 5.06 -42.11
C LYS A 994 4.12 5.47 -43.57
N GLU A 995 5.29 5.28 -44.19
CA GLU A 995 5.48 5.66 -45.60
C GLU A 995 4.66 4.75 -46.54
N ASN A 996 4.62 3.43 -46.29
CA ASN A 996 3.78 2.51 -47.07
C ASN A 996 2.28 2.85 -46.99
N ILE A 997 1.78 3.18 -45.79
CA ILE A 997 0.38 3.61 -45.59
C ILE A 997 0.11 4.94 -46.32
N LYS A 998 1.04 5.89 -46.23
CA LYS A 998 0.95 7.18 -46.91
C LYS A 998 0.92 7.00 -48.44
N CYS A 999 1.87 6.26 -49.01
CA CYS A 999 1.92 5.96 -50.43
C CYS A 999 0.67 5.23 -50.94
N PHE A 1000 0.09 4.33 -50.14
CA PHE A 1000 -1.17 3.64 -50.46
C PHE A 1000 -2.35 4.62 -50.60
N PHE A 1001 -2.50 5.57 -49.68
CA PHE A 1001 -3.60 6.55 -49.71
C PHE A 1001 -3.35 7.74 -50.67
N GLU A 1002 -2.10 8.08 -50.95
CA GLU A 1002 -1.72 9.16 -51.87
C GLU A 1002 -1.48 8.69 -53.32
N CYS A 1003 -1.59 7.39 -53.59
CA CYS A 1003 -1.27 6.73 -54.88
C CYS A 1003 0.14 7.07 -55.41
N SER A 1004 1.11 7.26 -54.51
CA SER A 1004 2.50 7.58 -54.82
C SER A 1004 3.40 6.35 -54.74
N HIS A 1005 4.54 6.36 -55.45
CA HIS A 1005 5.51 5.27 -55.39
C HIS A 1005 6.41 5.43 -54.15
N PRO A 1006 6.63 4.36 -53.36
CA PRO A 1006 7.50 4.43 -52.18
C PRO A 1006 8.97 4.65 -52.56
N GLN A 1007 9.69 5.42 -51.75
CA GLN A 1007 11.14 5.56 -51.88
C GLN A 1007 11.86 4.25 -51.49
N GLU A 1008 13.00 3.94 -52.12
CA GLU A 1008 13.81 2.77 -51.75
C GLU A 1008 14.30 2.87 -50.30
N TYR A 1009 13.76 2.01 -49.44
CA TYR A 1009 14.16 1.89 -48.04
C TYR A 1009 15.08 0.67 -47.86
N ASN A 1010 16.35 0.94 -47.53
CA ASN A 1010 17.39 -0.08 -47.40
C ASN A 1010 17.20 -0.95 -46.16
N THR A 1011 16.36 -1.98 -46.26
CA THR A 1011 16.21 -3.03 -45.25
C THR A 1011 17.29 -4.12 -45.41
N PRO A 1012 17.81 -4.74 -44.32
CA PRO A 1012 18.77 -5.83 -44.44
C PRO A 1012 18.17 -7.04 -45.17
N SER A 1013 18.96 -7.71 -46.02
CA SER A 1013 18.45 -8.80 -46.85
C SER A 1013 18.15 -10.06 -46.03
N ILE A 1014 17.35 -10.97 -46.60
CA ILE A 1014 17.05 -12.28 -45.98
C ILE A 1014 18.34 -13.05 -45.63
N LYS A 1015 19.40 -12.93 -46.46
CA LYS A 1015 20.70 -13.56 -46.19
C LYS A 1015 21.42 -12.95 -44.97
N ASP A 1016 21.24 -11.66 -44.72
CA ASP A 1016 21.84 -10.96 -43.59
C ASP A 1016 21.16 -11.36 -42.27
N TRP A 1017 19.82 -11.37 -42.25
CA TRP A 1017 19.02 -11.85 -41.12
C TRP A 1017 19.32 -13.32 -40.77
N GLN A 1018 19.52 -14.18 -41.78
CA GLN A 1018 19.90 -15.58 -41.56
C GLN A 1018 21.28 -15.72 -40.92
N GLN A 1019 22.27 -14.89 -41.27
CA GLN A 1019 23.61 -14.99 -40.68
C GLN A 1019 23.62 -14.63 -39.19
N ILE A 1020 22.92 -13.55 -38.80
CA ILE A 1020 22.86 -13.14 -37.37
C ILE A 1020 21.97 -14.06 -36.51
N SER A 1021 21.09 -14.86 -37.14
CA SER A 1021 20.21 -15.84 -36.46
C SER A 1021 20.85 -17.22 -36.23
N SER A 1022 22.06 -17.45 -36.74
CA SER A 1022 22.79 -18.72 -36.52
C SER A 1022 23.24 -18.88 -35.06
N LEU A 1023 23.49 -20.13 -34.62
CA LEU A 1023 24.03 -20.39 -33.27
C LEU A 1023 25.43 -19.77 -33.11
N TYR A 1024 25.67 -19.13 -31.98
CA TYR A 1024 26.94 -18.47 -31.71
C TYR A 1024 28.09 -19.48 -31.60
N THR A 1025 29.20 -19.15 -32.24
CA THR A 1025 30.43 -19.96 -32.26
C THR A 1025 31.61 -19.13 -31.79
N PHE A 1026 32.13 -19.50 -30.62
CA PHE A 1026 33.29 -18.87 -29.99
C PHE A 1026 34.57 -19.21 -30.78
N ASN A 1027 35.36 -18.19 -31.08
CA ASN A 1027 36.72 -18.33 -31.61
C ASN A 1027 37.69 -17.63 -30.62
N PRO A 1028 38.63 -18.34 -29.98
CA PRO A 1028 39.57 -17.72 -29.05
C PRO A 1028 40.51 -16.68 -29.70
N LYS A 1029 40.71 -16.74 -31.02
CA LYS A 1029 41.54 -15.78 -31.77
C LYS A 1029 40.80 -14.50 -32.19
N GLU A 1030 39.46 -14.46 -32.15
CA GLU A 1030 38.65 -13.29 -32.54
C GLU A 1030 37.53 -13.01 -31.52
N GLN A 1031 37.70 -11.96 -30.70
CA GLN A 1031 36.77 -11.63 -29.60
C GLN A 1031 35.50 -10.90 -30.07
N TYR A 1032 34.59 -11.60 -30.74
CA TYR A 1032 33.25 -11.09 -31.06
C TYR A 1032 32.23 -11.52 -30.00
N TYR A 1033 31.56 -10.55 -29.37
CA TYR A 1033 30.60 -10.80 -28.29
C TYR A 1033 29.22 -11.34 -28.75
N SER A 1034 28.90 -11.26 -30.04
CA SER A 1034 27.63 -11.75 -30.59
C SER A 1034 27.75 -12.15 -32.07
N THR A 1035 26.70 -12.74 -32.62
CA THR A 1035 26.58 -13.03 -34.05
C THR A 1035 26.44 -11.75 -34.89
N LEU A 1036 25.76 -10.73 -34.38
CA LEU A 1036 25.63 -9.41 -35.02
C LEU A 1036 26.99 -8.69 -35.08
N HIS A 1037 27.71 -8.64 -33.96
CA HIS A 1037 29.07 -8.10 -33.87
C HIS A 1037 30.03 -8.85 -34.83
N LYS A 1038 29.97 -10.19 -34.87
CA LYS A 1038 30.75 -11.03 -35.81
C LYS A 1038 30.41 -10.75 -37.27
N TYR A 1039 29.13 -10.54 -37.59
CA TYR A 1039 28.65 -10.25 -38.95
C TYR A 1039 29.15 -8.88 -39.45
N VAL A 1040 28.98 -7.82 -38.66
CA VAL A 1040 29.39 -6.44 -39.05
C VAL A 1040 30.90 -6.37 -39.32
N ASN A 1041 31.72 -6.94 -38.43
CA ASN A 1041 33.18 -6.89 -38.57
C ASN A 1041 33.72 -7.82 -39.68
N LYS A 1042 33.06 -8.95 -39.98
CA LYS A 1042 33.41 -9.76 -41.16
C LYS A 1042 33.10 -9.06 -42.49
N LYS A 1043 32.04 -8.23 -42.54
CA LYS A 1043 31.68 -7.47 -43.75
C LYS A 1043 32.76 -6.44 -44.12
N GLN A 1044 33.52 -5.92 -43.15
CA GLN A 1044 34.72 -5.09 -43.40
C GLN A 1044 35.93 -5.93 -43.87
N LYS A 1045 36.27 -7.04 -43.19
CA LYS A 1045 37.47 -7.84 -43.54
C LYS A 1045 37.42 -8.46 -44.94
N ASN A 1046 36.25 -8.77 -45.48
CA ASN A 1046 36.13 -9.36 -46.82
C ASN A 1046 36.47 -8.41 -47.99
N GLN A 1047 36.77 -7.13 -47.73
CA GLN A 1047 37.42 -6.24 -48.72
C GLN A 1047 38.96 -6.37 -48.73
N SER A 1048 39.55 -7.19 -47.84
CA SER A 1048 40.98 -7.45 -47.74
C SER A 1048 41.29 -8.94 -47.49
N SER A 1049 41.28 -9.70 -48.59
CA SER A 1049 42.03 -10.95 -48.82
C SER A 1049 41.91 -12.17 -47.88
N THR A 1050 41.38 -13.26 -48.47
CA THR A 1050 41.71 -14.69 -48.24
C THR A 1050 41.35 -15.41 -46.93
N SER A 1051 41.03 -16.69 -47.11
CA SER A 1051 40.48 -17.63 -46.12
C SER A 1051 41.54 -18.44 -45.37
N SER A 1052 41.22 -18.81 -44.12
CA SER A 1052 41.69 -20.06 -43.51
C SER A 1052 40.56 -20.71 -42.71
N GLU A 1053 40.33 -22.00 -42.95
CA GLU A 1053 39.44 -22.85 -42.15
C GLU A 1053 40.15 -23.37 -40.89
N GLU A 1054 39.37 -24.05 -40.04
CA GLU A 1054 39.83 -24.88 -38.91
C GLU A 1054 40.64 -24.20 -37.79
N ASP A 1055 39.94 -23.44 -36.95
CA ASP A 1055 40.28 -23.29 -35.53
C ASP A 1055 39.16 -23.89 -34.66
N ALA A 1056 39.54 -24.52 -33.54
CA ALA A 1056 38.66 -25.33 -32.70
C ALA A 1056 37.48 -24.53 -32.10
N MET A 1057 36.31 -24.59 -32.75
CA MET A 1057 35.10 -23.89 -32.30
C MET A 1057 34.33 -24.72 -31.27
N VAL A 1058 34.39 -24.30 -30.01
CA VAL A 1058 33.80 -25.02 -28.87
C VAL A 1058 32.44 -24.41 -28.46
N PRO A 1059 31.35 -25.18 -28.40
CA PRO A 1059 30.01 -24.69 -28.02
C PRO A 1059 29.85 -24.56 -26.48
N VAL A 1060 30.70 -23.76 -25.83
CA VAL A 1060 30.67 -23.56 -24.37
C VAL A 1060 29.72 -22.45 -23.94
N LEU A 1061 29.59 -21.38 -24.73
CA LEU A 1061 28.95 -20.13 -24.31
C LEU A 1061 27.45 -20.08 -24.69
N GLY A 1062 26.69 -21.11 -24.33
CA GLY A 1062 25.27 -21.22 -24.72
C GLY A 1062 24.37 -20.05 -24.27
N PHE A 1063 24.75 -19.30 -23.23
CA PHE A 1063 24.00 -18.11 -22.78
C PHE A 1063 23.92 -17.00 -23.85
N VAL A 1064 24.79 -17.02 -24.86
CA VAL A 1064 24.76 -16.08 -26.00
C VAL A 1064 23.53 -16.32 -26.89
N ASP A 1065 23.00 -17.55 -26.92
CA ASP A 1065 21.88 -17.95 -27.78
C ASP A 1065 20.51 -17.99 -27.08
N SER A 1066 20.47 -17.78 -25.77
CA SER A 1066 19.21 -17.58 -25.03
C SER A 1066 18.76 -16.11 -25.12
N SER A 1067 17.65 -15.84 -25.78
CA SER A 1067 16.90 -14.59 -25.62
C SER A 1067 16.00 -14.68 -24.38
N ASP A 1068 15.93 -13.58 -23.63
CA ASP A 1068 15.28 -13.43 -22.32
C ASP A 1068 14.14 -14.42 -21.99
N MET A 1069 14.48 -15.44 -21.19
CA MET A 1069 13.66 -15.78 -20.04
C MET A 1069 14.35 -15.20 -18.81
N ASN A 1070 13.57 -14.72 -17.83
CA ASN A 1070 14.06 -14.30 -16.51
C ASN A 1070 14.59 -15.50 -15.71
N SER A 1071 15.74 -16.06 -16.09
CA SER A 1071 16.45 -17.06 -15.30
C SER A 1071 17.28 -16.38 -14.22
N THR A 1072 16.67 -16.23 -13.04
CA THR A 1072 17.40 -16.08 -11.78
C THR A 1072 18.18 -17.36 -11.45
N THR A 1073 19.25 -17.58 -12.21
CA THR A 1073 20.27 -18.61 -11.99
C THR A 1073 21.66 -17.98 -12.11
N ASP A 1074 21.88 -16.89 -11.37
CA ASP A 1074 23.19 -16.61 -10.78
C ASP A 1074 23.11 -17.03 -9.30
N LEU A 1075 23.26 -18.35 -9.10
CA LEU A 1075 23.74 -18.99 -7.87
C LEU A 1075 25.25 -19.21 -8.01
#